data_AF-V8NTM6-F1
#
_entry.id   AF-V8NTM6-F1
#
_cell.length_a   1.000
_cell.length_b   1.000
_cell.length_c   1.000
_cell.angle_alpha   90.00
_cell.angle_beta   90.00
_cell.angle_gamma   90.00
#
_symmetry.space_group_name_H-M   'P 1'
#
loop_
_entity.id
_entity.type
_entity.pdbx_description
1 polymer ?
#
loop_
_entity_poly.entity_id
_entity_poly.type
_entity_poly.pdbx_seq_one_letter_code
_entity_poly.pdbx_strand_id
1 'polypeptide(L)'
;QCACNEGFKLRSDGHSCKDINECKELAVDKCSQACVNTEGSYYCTCHPGYLLGPDDHTCSEQSLLVAVQFDLLVFGLRTMKEDVILRVDHDIIIFSIDYDFVSQTVFWMNLNAESIKWIDMKTKEKGTLIKGIKSDSIAVDWLGRNLYWTDGTSGQILATWLNVTWKGNPVYTVVLEDLEQPRSLALHPLDGFIYWCEIGVESKIKKAGMDGSNKEVLIDDEIGWPTSIAIDFLSWRIFWSDDKFHSIGSAFLDGSDMKIFQLAEIHSPFSVSIFEDYIYWTDMQTRIVQMIDKRTAKKRRVLLKSHGQPYGLKVMHEVLQPAAPNPCVEVGCSYLCLLSPSKKGSCHCPLEFVLSSDGKTCIPLKESAFMLLVAQTDVTQVYLKKLRSTAGQTALPEHSTLPLINVTHLMAVDYSVRSAALYFSDLNDDFIKVLAIKDAGRASLKRILPVEGTVISLALDWLSANIYWIDNKYTSVQVAASEGKYRHVVLSDGLYNPTTVVVHPPTASMCIVDLGGEHGTPNPTIECAAMDGSRRRILWKRSLVPVGLTIVDAGTWLYWADQESIHLDGSGHRLIRRGIQGFTLFTVGDGMMFWTTAAHNHAMKVWHSQLEAEENWWFQTNQKLVDIKIYSKLYQQGRNGCSEKHGGCSQICLPNPQGRSCWCTTGYILERDTVCIKAMKCSEPFQACSDNSKCIAITPSRTTLLQTKPFHEKKTLAPIKITTKKPVTKKMHVQPQTKYKSTTVTVYKSTTSTTTQILPSRRGQKPTRPAAEKWQKPSLVQGVKQSDLGSHACNSETCNMRGDCTVENHRIKCNCMLGYSGDYCEKEEPKSTAGSIVLSVITVLLLIMGAAGIFIYFRRQRSRLRASSTGSDKTLAIYQKDNQPERDSFVEDETCINAAYDPGQ
;
A
#
# COMPACT_ATOMS: atom_id res chain seq x y z
N GLN A 1 -65.00 2.46 14.81
CA GLN A 1 -65.20 2.74 13.36
C GLN A 1 -64.94 1.46 12.61
N CYS A 2 -65.69 1.16 11.56
CA CYS A 2 -65.30 0.10 10.61
C CYS A 2 -64.22 0.65 9.68
N ALA A 3 -63.21 -0.17 9.39
CA ALA A 3 -62.14 0.11 8.45
C ALA A 3 -61.96 -1.13 7.56
N CYS A 4 -61.47 -0.92 6.34
CA CYS A 4 -61.17 -1.98 5.40
C CYS A 4 -59.66 -2.23 5.34
N ASN A 5 -59.28 -3.41 4.86
CA ASN A 5 -57.89 -3.72 4.54
C ASN A 5 -57.43 -2.87 3.34
N GLU A 6 -56.12 -2.77 3.13
CA GLU A 6 -55.55 -2.18 1.91
C GLU A 6 -56.08 -2.91 0.66
N GLY A 7 -56.25 -2.18 -0.44
CA GLY A 7 -56.98 -2.65 -1.64
C GLY A 7 -58.51 -2.53 -1.56
N PHE A 8 -59.08 -2.18 -0.40
CA PHE A 8 -60.54 -2.08 -0.22
C PHE A 8 -60.97 -0.73 0.38
N LYS A 9 -62.12 -0.22 -0.08
CA LYS A 9 -62.78 0.98 0.45
C LYS A 9 -64.11 0.64 1.10
N LEU A 10 -64.47 1.39 2.15
CA LEU A 10 -65.74 1.22 2.85
C LEU A 10 -66.90 1.65 1.95
N ARG A 11 -67.92 0.81 1.84
CA ARG A 11 -69.15 1.07 1.07
C ARG A 11 -70.05 2.06 1.82
N SER A 12 -71.00 2.65 1.10
CA SER A 12 -71.99 3.60 1.63
C SER A 12 -72.96 3.04 2.70
N ASP A 13 -72.88 1.75 3.01
CA ASP A 13 -73.57 1.12 4.14
C ASP A 13 -72.78 1.19 5.47
N GLY A 14 -71.54 1.68 5.44
CA GLY A 14 -70.67 1.86 6.62
C GLY A 14 -70.08 0.57 7.19
N HIS A 15 -70.36 -0.59 6.59
CA HIS A 15 -70.00 -1.91 7.14
C HIS A 15 -69.42 -2.90 6.12
N SER A 16 -69.75 -2.79 4.84
CA SER A 16 -69.19 -3.64 3.79
C SER A 16 -67.92 -3.01 3.20
N CYS A 17 -66.90 -3.82 2.94
CA CYS A 17 -65.76 -3.42 2.13
C CYS A 17 -66.02 -3.73 0.65
N LYS A 18 -65.62 -2.82 -0.24
CA LYS A 18 -65.63 -3.01 -1.69
C LYS A 18 -64.20 -2.88 -2.22
N ASP A 19 -63.82 -3.80 -3.09
CA ASP A 19 -62.65 -3.72 -3.95
C ASP A 19 -62.47 -2.31 -4.56
N ILE A 20 -61.23 -1.79 -4.46
CA ILE A 20 -60.76 -0.63 -5.20
C ILE A 20 -60.25 -1.14 -6.53
N ASN A 21 -60.77 -0.61 -7.63
CA ASN A 21 -60.27 -1.01 -8.94
C ASN A 21 -59.10 -0.09 -9.33
N GLU A 22 -57.87 -0.38 -8.89
CA GLU A 22 -56.71 0.50 -9.14
C GLU A 22 -56.53 0.81 -10.63
N CYS A 23 -56.79 -0.16 -11.50
CA CYS A 23 -56.71 0.00 -12.96
C CYS A 23 -57.72 1.00 -13.57
N LYS A 24 -58.67 1.53 -12.78
CA LYS A 24 -59.67 2.54 -13.21
C LYS A 24 -59.80 3.74 -12.28
N GLU A 25 -59.50 3.57 -10.99
CA GLU A 25 -59.69 4.60 -9.98
C GLU A 25 -58.39 5.40 -9.72
N LEU A 26 -57.22 4.90 -10.15
CA LEU A 26 -55.94 5.62 -10.16
C LEU A 26 -55.54 5.89 -11.63
N ALA A 27 -55.97 7.04 -12.15
CA ALA A 27 -56.06 7.28 -13.59
C ALA A 27 -54.74 7.55 -14.34
N VAL A 28 -53.57 7.57 -13.68
CA VAL A 28 -52.27 7.84 -14.30
C VAL A 28 -51.15 7.06 -13.59
N ASP A 29 -50.12 6.65 -14.34
CA ASP A 29 -48.79 6.20 -13.87
C ASP A 29 -48.73 5.07 -12.81
N LYS A 30 -49.55 4.03 -13.01
CA LYS A 30 -49.37 2.71 -12.35
C LYS A 30 -48.62 1.73 -13.25
N CYS A 31 -49.33 1.04 -14.17
CA CYS A 31 -48.71 0.10 -15.09
C CYS A 31 -48.25 0.78 -16.38
N SER A 32 -47.07 0.41 -16.89
CA SER A 32 -46.50 0.99 -18.12
C SER A 32 -47.16 0.55 -19.43
N GLN A 33 -47.92 -0.57 -19.43
CA GLN A 33 -48.62 -1.08 -20.61
C GLN A 33 -50.05 -1.52 -20.28
N ALA A 34 -50.24 -2.71 -19.67
CA ALA A 34 -51.57 -3.20 -19.30
C ALA A 34 -51.67 -3.45 -17.78
N CYS A 35 -52.86 -3.20 -17.23
CA CYS A 35 -53.19 -3.38 -15.81
C CYS A 35 -54.32 -4.40 -15.67
N VAL A 36 -54.17 -5.38 -14.77
CA VAL A 36 -55.20 -6.39 -14.47
C VAL A 36 -55.54 -6.32 -12.99
N ASN A 37 -56.80 -6.03 -12.67
CA ASN A 37 -57.28 -6.01 -11.29
C ASN A 37 -57.53 -7.43 -10.78
N THR A 38 -57.15 -7.69 -9.54
CA THR A 38 -57.60 -8.83 -8.74
C THR A 38 -58.48 -8.31 -7.59
N GLU A 39 -58.92 -9.17 -6.68
CA GLU A 39 -59.72 -8.73 -5.53
C GLU A 39 -58.79 -8.26 -4.40
N GLY A 40 -58.80 -6.95 -4.14
CA GLY A 40 -57.92 -6.31 -3.14
C GLY A 40 -56.50 -6.02 -3.61
N SER A 41 -56.21 -6.12 -4.92
CA SER A 41 -54.91 -5.79 -5.52
C SER A 41 -55.03 -5.68 -7.05
N TYR A 42 -53.90 -5.45 -7.71
CA TYR A 42 -53.73 -5.47 -9.17
C TYR A 42 -52.35 -6.04 -9.51
N TYR A 43 -52.16 -6.43 -10.77
CA TYR A 43 -50.85 -6.74 -11.34
C TYR A 43 -50.73 -6.17 -12.75
N CYS A 44 -49.51 -5.78 -13.13
CA CYS A 44 -49.26 -5.29 -14.48
C CYS A 44 -48.94 -6.44 -15.43
N THR A 45 -49.20 -6.24 -16.71
CA THR A 45 -48.85 -7.16 -17.80
C THR A 45 -48.31 -6.39 -18.99
N CYS A 46 -47.44 -7.05 -19.76
CA CYS A 46 -46.82 -6.45 -20.92
C CYS A 46 -47.42 -7.01 -22.22
N HIS A 47 -47.48 -6.18 -23.26
CA HIS A 47 -47.88 -6.61 -24.59
C HIS A 47 -46.89 -7.63 -25.17
N PRO A 48 -47.34 -8.57 -26.03
CA PRO A 48 -46.48 -9.59 -26.64
C PRO A 48 -45.26 -8.98 -27.34
N GLY A 49 -44.09 -9.12 -26.72
CA GLY A 49 -42.85 -8.48 -27.13
C GLY A 49 -42.04 -7.94 -25.95
N TYR A 50 -42.69 -7.40 -24.94
CA TYR A 50 -42.05 -6.77 -23.78
C TYR A 50 -42.03 -7.70 -22.55
N LEU A 51 -41.06 -7.51 -21.66
CA LEU A 51 -40.94 -8.22 -20.37
C LEU A 51 -41.23 -7.26 -19.21
N LEU A 52 -41.90 -7.76 -18.17
CA LEU A 52 -42.15 -7.00 -16.95
C LEU A 52 -40.87 -6.94 -16.11
N GLY A 53 -40.49 -5.74 -15.68
CA GLY A 53 -39.31 -5.47 -14.87
C GLY A 53 -39.49 -5.85 -13.40
N PRO A 54 -38.41 -5.81 -12.61
CA PRO A 54 -38.42 -6.19 -11.19
C PRO A 54 -39.15 -5.18 -10.28
N ASP A 55 -39.74 -4.13 -10.85
CA ASP A 55 -40.67 -3.23 -10.17
C ASP A 55 -42.13 -3.72 -10.23
N ASP A 56 -42.43 -4.81 -10.96
CA ASP A 56 -43.76 -5.31 -11.31
C ASP A 56 -44.66 -4.30 -12.07
N HIS A 57 -44.09 -3.25 -12.67
CA HIS A 57 -44.85 -2.18 -13.35
C HIS A 57 -44.32 -1.78 -14.73
N THR A 58 -43.01 -1.83 -14.97
CA THR A 58 -42.36 -1.33 -16.19
C THR A 58 -42.11 -2.45 -17.21
N CYS A 59 -42.40 -2.21 -18.49
CA CYS A 59 -42.27 -3.18 -19.58
C CYS A 59 -41.13 -2.83 -20.54
N SER A 60 -40.12 -3.71 -20.70
CA SER A 60 -38.89 -3.47 -21.47
C SER A 60 -38.74 -4.34 -22.73
N GLU A 61 -38.02 -3.85 -23.75
CA GLU A 61 -37.71 -4.55 -25.01
C GLU A 61 -36.20 -4.78 -25.18
N GLN A 62 -35.85 -5.97 -25.67
CA GLN A 62 -34.49 -6.37 -26.05
C GLN A 62 -34.02 -5.55 -27.27
N SER A 63 -32.97 -4.77 -27.10
CA SER A 63 -32.51 -3.81 -28.12
C SER A 63 -31.01 -3.94 -28.41
N LEU A 64 -30.57 -3.61 -29.63
CA LEU A 64 -29.16 -3.44 -29.97
C LEU A 64 -28.81 -1.94 -29.98
N LEU A 65 -27.70 -1.58 -29.36
CA LEU A 65 -27.01 -0.31 -29.58
C LEU A 65 -25.94 -0.54 -30.66
N VAL A 66 -25.97 0.27 -31.72
CA VAL A 66 -25.07 0.13 -32.88
C VAL A 66 -24.43 1.48 -33.23
N ALA A 67 -23.11 1.49 -33.41
CA ALA A 67 -22.39 2.60 -34.02
C ALA A 67 -22.28 2.37 -35.54
N VAL A 68 -22.91 3.23 -36.34
CA VAL A 68 -22.86 3.23 -37.81
C VAL A 68 -22.19 4.52 -38.26
N GLN A 69 -20.86 4.51 -38.28
CA GLN A 69 -20.01 5.60 -38.78
C GLN A 69 -20.23 6.98 -38.10
N PHE A 70 -21.22 7.76 -38.55
CA PHE A 70 -21.58 9.07 -37.98
C PHE A 70 -22.88 9.02 -37.15
N ASP A 71 -23.54 7.87 -37.11
CA ASP A 71 -24.78 7.63 -36.39
C ASP A 71 -24.56 6.66 -35.23
N LEU A 72 -25.22 6.96 -34.12
CA LEU A 72 -25.43 6.07 -33.00
C LEU A 72 -26.94 5.80 -32.91
N LEU A 73 -27.32 4.53 -33.02
CA LEU A 73 -28.72 4.12 -33.11
C LEU A 73 -29.06 2.97 -32.16
N VAL A 74 -30.33 2.89 -31.79
CA VAL A 74 -30.93 1.75 -31.11
C VAL A 74 -31.85 1.01 -32.09
N PHE A 75 -31.76 -0.31 -32.08
CA PHE A 75 -32.55 -1.21 -32.92
C PHE A 75 -33.31 -2.21 -32.06
N GLY A 76 -34.65 -2.15 -32.07
CA GLY A 76 -35.49 -3.08 -31.32
C GLY A 76 -35.53 -4.46 -31.96
N LEU A 77 -35.09 -5.51 -31.25
CA LEU A 77 -34.94 -6.85 -31.83
C LEU A 77 -36.26 -7.55 -32.16
N ARG A 78 -37.38 -7.07 -31.60
CA ARG A 78 -38.73 -7.62 -31.79
C ARG A 78 -39.60 -6.71 -32.63
N THR A 79 -39.51 -5.39 -32.43
CA THR A 79 -40.19 -4.39 -33.25
C THR A 79 -39.55 -4.18 -34.63
N MET A 80 -38.28 -4.55 -34.82
CA MET A 80 -37.46 -4.20 -36.00
C MET A 80 -37.39 -2.67 -36.25
N LYS A 81 -37.59 -1.86 -35.21
CA LYS A 81 -37.57 -0.38 -35.29
C LYS A 81 -36.14 0.13 -35.14
N GLU A 82 -35.71 0.97 -36.07
CA GLU A 82 -34.50 1.80 -35.96
C GLU A 82 -34.84 3.16 -35.31
N ASP A 83 -34.01 3.62 -34.36
CA ASP A 83 -34.13 4.92 -33.69
C ASP A 83 -32.74 5.56 -33.52
N VAL A 84 -32.49 6.69 -34.20
CA VAL A 84 -31.17 7.34 -34.21
C VAL A 84 -31.08 8.31 -33.04
N ILE A 85 -30.31 7.93 -32.02
CA ILE A 85 -30.22 8.68 -30.76
C ILE A 85 -29.21 9.82 -30.80
N LEU A 86 -28.19 9.72 -31.67
CA LEU A 86 -27.21 10.77 -31.91
C LEU A 86 -26.69 10.66 -33.35
N ARG A 87 -26.66 11.79 -34.05
CA ARG A 87 -25.86 11.99 -35.27
C ARG A 87 -24.75 13.00 -34.94
N VAL A 88 -23.55 12.73 -35.43
CA VAL A 88 -22.38 13.60 -35.30
C VAL A 88 -21.96 14.17 -36.65
N ASP A 89 -21.02 15.11 -36.62
CA ASP A 89 -20.43 15.73 -37.80
C ASP A 89 -19.62 14.71 -38.62
N HIS A 90 -19.53 14.90 -39.95
CA HIS A 90 -19.02 13.87 -40.88
C HIS A 90 -17.49 13.65 -40.81
N ASP A 91 -16.79 14.40 -39.97
CA ASP A 91 -15.39 14.21 -39.59
C ASP A 91 -15.23 13.32 -38.33
N ILE A 92 -16.32 13.00 -37.63
CA ILE A 92 -16.33 12.29 -36.34
C ILE A 92 -16.81 10.85 -36.53
N ILE A 93 -15.89 9.89 -36.56
CA ILE A 93 -16.23 8.46 -36.61
C ILE A 93 -16.48 7.93 -35.19
N ILE A 94 -17.70 7.46 -34.94
CA ILE A 94 -18.09 6.68 -33.75
C ILE A 94 -17.74 5.21 -34.02
N PHE A 95 -16.79 4.65 -33.28
CA PHE A 95 -16.32 3.28 -33.51
C PHE A 95 -16.44 2.35 -32.29
N SER A 96 -16.17 2.84 -31.08
CA SER A 96 -16.35 2.08 -29.83
C SER A 96 -17.43 2.71 -28.96
N ILE A 97 -18.26 1.86 -28.36
CA ILE A 97 -19.47 2.22 -27.61
C ILE A 97 -19.66 1.29 -26.41
N ASP A 98 -20.19 1.82 -25.31
CA ASP A 98 -20.78 1.02 -24.24
C ASP A 98 -21.82 1.84 -23.46
N TYR A 99 -22.60 1.21 -22.58
CA TYR A 99 -23.72 1.88 -21.89
C TYR A 99 -23.74 1.61 -20.38
N ASP A 100 -24.33 2.52 -19.62
CA ASP A 100 -24.81 2.27 -18.26
C ASP A 100 -26.34 2.23 -18.26
N PHE A 101 -26.90 1.10 -17.87
CA PHE A 101 -28.35 0.92 -17.77
C PHE A 101 -28.95 1.73 -16.61
N VAL A 102 -28.19 1.97 -15.54
CA VAL A 102 -28.67 2.63 -14.31
C VAL A 102 -28.92 4.12 -14.53
N SER A 103 -27.95 4.86 -15.06
CA SER A 103 -28.10 6.27 -15.44
C SER A 103 -28.65 6.46 -16.86
N GLN A 104 -28.94 5.38 -17.58
CA GLN A 104 -29.46 5.40 -18.95
C GLN A 104 -28.55 6.24 -19.88
N THR A 105 -27.24 6.10 -19.72
CA THR A 105 -26.23 6.91 -20.42
C THR A 105 -25.42 6.03 -21.36
N VAL A 106 -25.25 6.46 -22.61
CA VAL A 106 -24.37 5.81 -23.58
C VAL A 106 -23.06 6.57 -23.69
N PHE A 107 -21.95 5.85 -23.53
CA PHE A 107 -20.59 6.33 -23.70
C PHE A 107 -20.07 5.91 -25.06
N TRP A 108 -19.28 6.77 -25.72
CA TRP A 108 -18.75 6.51 -27.05
C TRP A 108 -17.41 7.20 -27.28
N MET A 109 -16.56 6.58 -28.10
CA MET A 109 -15.23 7.08 -28.45
C MET A 109 -15.20 7.62 -29.89
N ASN A 110 -14.54 8.76 -30.07
CA ASN A 110 -14.29 9.39 -31.35
C ASN A 110 -12.89 9.06 -31.88
N LEU A 111 -12.79 8.47 -33.07
CA LEU A 111 -11.50 8.07 -33.66
C LEU A 111 -10.58 9.26 -33.97
N ASN A 112 -11.17 10.39 -34.41
CA ASN A 112 -10.42 11.50 -35.02
C ASN A 112 -10.18 12.68 -34.08
N ALA A 113 -10.93 12.82 -32.98
CA ALA A 113 -10.74 13.91 -32.01
C ALA A 113 -10.55 13.43 -30.56
N GLU A 114 -9.89 12.28 -30.39
CA GLU A 114 -9.18 11.85 -29.17
C GLU A 114 -9.95 12.14 -27.86
N SER A 115 -11.22 11.72 -27.81
CA SER A 115 -12.12 12.03 -26.69
C SER A 115 -13.25 11.02 -26.52
N ILE A 116 -13.49 10.65 -25.26
CA ILE A 116 -14.66 9.88 -24.83
C ILE A 116 -15.77 10.86 -24.49
N LYS A 117 -16.94 10.63 -25.08
CA LYS A 117 -18.15 11.45 -24.95
C LYS A 117 -19.30 10.60 -24.41
N TRP A 118 -20.34 11.26 -23.91
CA TRP A 118 -21.52 10.62 -23.37
C TRP A 118 -22.80 11.30 -23.84
N ILE A 119 -23.90 10.56 -23.88
CA ILE A 119 -25.27 11.05 -24.12
C ILE A 119 -26.26 10.33 -23.20
N ASP A 120 -27.15 11.10 -22.56
CA ASP A 120 -28.29 10.59 -21.79
C ASP A 120 -29.44 10.19 -22.75
N MET A 121 -29.95 8.98 -22.58
CA MET A 121 -30.97 8.40 -23.45
C MET A 121 -32.35 9.03 -23.30
N LYS A 122 -32.67 9.57 -22.12
CA LYS A 122 -33.96 10.13 -21.73
C LYS A 122 -33.99 11.65 -21.93
N THR A 123 -33.00 12.38 -21.41
CA THR A 123 -32.93 13.85 -21.50
C THR A 123 -32.35 14.36 -22.81
N LYS A 124 -31.59 13.52 -23.53
CA LYS A 124 -30.77 13.86 -24.70
C LYS A 124 -29.66 14.89 -24.41
N GLU A 125 -29.35 15.15 -23.13
CA GLU A 125 -28.13 15.88 -22.75
C GLU A 125 -26.89 15.10 -23.19
N LYS A 126 -25.85 15.81 -23.61
CA LYS A 126 -24.60 15.22 -24.12
C LYS A 126 -23.38 16.00 -23.66
N GLY A 127 -22.31 15.29 -23.33
CA GLY A 127 -21.09 15.86 -22.76
C GLY A 127 -19.81 15.19 -23.25
N THR A 128 -18.68 15.65 -22.71
CA THR A 128 -17.37 15.02 -22.90
C THR A 128 -16.82 14.63 -21.53
N LEU A 129 -16.46 13.36 -21.39
CA LEU A 129 -15.87 12.81 -20.17
C LEU A 129 -14.40 13.21 -20.06
N ILE A 130 -13.66 13.02 -21.15
CA ILE A 130 -12.21 13.22 -21.24
C ILE A 130 -11.78 13.56 -22.68
N LYS A 131 -10.75 14.40 -22.83
CA LYS A 131 -10.12 14.79 -24.11
C LYS A 131 -8.61 14.60 -24.06
N GLY A 132 -7.98 14.50 -25.23
CA GLY A 132 -6.53 14.34 -25.38
C GLY A 132 -6.07 12.93 -25.01
N ILE A 133 -6.89 11.93 -25.31
CA ILE A 133 -6.56 10.52 -25.11
C ILE A 133 -6.86 9.72 -26.39
N LYS A 134 -6.01 8.74 -26.69
CA LYS A 134 -6.34 7.70 -27.65
C LYS A 134 -7.05 6.55 -26.94
N SER A 135 -7.83 5.81 -27.70
CA SER A 135 -8.42 4.57 -27.22
C SER A 135 -8.78 3.66 -28.39
N ASP A 136 -8.72 2.36 -28.16
CA ASP A 136 -9.11 1.32 -29.11
C ASP A 136 -10.45 0.65 -28.73
N SER A 137 -10.79 0.65 -27.44
CA SER A 137 -12.05 0.13 -26.91
C SER A 137 -12.36 0.73 -25.55
N ILE A 138 -13.65 0.98 -25.29
CA ILE A 138 -14.17 1.37 -23.97
C ILE A 138 -15.05 0.25 -23.37
N ALA A 139 -15.18 0.20 -22.04
CA ALA A 139 -16.24 -0.55 -21.37
C ALA A 139 -16.68 0.07 -20.04
N VAL A 140 -17.95 -0.13 -19.67
CA VAL A 140 -18.58 0.42 -18.46
C VAL A 140 -18.60 -0.58 -17.31
N ASP A 141 -18.05 -0.18 -16.17
CA ASP A 141 -18.24 -0.85 -14.88
C ASP A 141 -19.47 -0.24 -14.17
N TRP A 142 -20.64 -0.80 -14.47
CA TRP A 142 -21.93 -0.36 -13.93
C TRP A 142 -22.05 -0.52 -12.40
N LEU A 143 -21.22 -1.39 -11.80
CA LEU A 143 -21.22 -1.73 -10.38
C LEU A 143 -20.32 -0.79 -9.58
N GLY A 144 -19.02 -0.76 -9.92
CA GLY A 144 -18.02 0.12 -9.30
C GLY A 144 -18.18 1.59 -9.67
N ARG A 145 -18.93 1.89 -10.75
CA ARG A 145 -19.21 3.21 -11.34
C ARG A 145 -18.03 3.83 -12.09
N ASN A 146 -17.24 2.98 -12.74
CA ASN A 146 -16.03 3.35 -13.48
C ASN A 146 -16.21 3.18 -15.00
N LEU A 147 -15.38 3.86 -15.79
CA LEU A 147 -15.17 3.58 -17.21
C LEU A 147 -13.72 3.11 -17.41
N TYR A 148 -13.55 2.03 -18.15
CA TYR A 148 -12.25 1.48 -18.56
C TYR A 148 -12.02 1.69 -20.05
N TRP A 149 -10.77 1.86 -20.47
CA TRP A 149 -10.41 1.86 -21.88
C TRP A 149 -9.00 1.32 -22.15
N THR A 150 -8.82 0.73 -23.32
CA THR A 150 -7.49 0.39 -23.88
C THR A 150 -6.91 1.60 -24.61
N ASP A 151 -5.59 1.78 -24.52
CA ASP A 151 -4.78 2.56 -25.47
C ASP A 151 -3.75 1.61 -26.11
N GLY A 152 -4.01 1.20 -27.35
CA GLY A 152 -3.17 0.31 -28.13
C GLY A 152 -1.84 0.94 -28.54
N THR A 153 -1.73 2.27 -28.53
CA THR A 153 -0.49 3.00 -28.88
C THR A 153 0.44 3.18 -27.68
N SER A 154 -0.11 3.39 -26.49
CA SER A 154 0.66 3.48 -25.23
C SER A 154 0.92 2.13 -24.57
N GLY A 155 0.24 1.05 -24.99
CA GLY A 155 0.37 -0.27 -24.40
C GLY A 155 -0.25 -0.39 -23.01
N GLN A 156 -1.40 0.28 -22.79
CA GLN A 156 -1.99 0.48 -21.48
C GLN A 156 -3.50 0.17 -21.43
N ILE A 157 -3.98 -0.16 -20.23
CA ILE A 157 -5.41 -0.10 -19.86
C ILE A 157 -5.58 0.93 -18.75
N LEU A 158 -6.54 1.82 -18.95
CA LEU A 158 -6.76 3.05 -18.20
C LEU A 158 -8.18 3.07 -17.62
N ALA A 159 -8.39 3.79 -16.51
CA ALA A 159 -9.70 3.92 -15.87
C ALA A 159 -9.97 5.30 -15.24
N THR A 160 -11.25 5.67 -15.16
CA THR A 160 -11.75 6.87 -14.44
C THR A 160 -13.21 6.68 -14.00
N TRP A 161 -13.79 7.62 -13.25
CA TRP A 161 -15.20 7.55 -12.83
C TRP A 161 -16.16 7.83 -14.00
N LEU A 162 -17.35 7.22 -14.02
CA LEU A 162 -18.38 7.53 -15.03
C LEU A 162 -18.87 8.99 -14.96
N ASN A 163 -18.84 9.60 -13.76
CA ASN A 163 -19.42 10.92 -13.50
C ASN A 163 -18.37 12.07 -13.52
N VAL A 164 -17.21 11.90 -14.18
CA VAL A 164 -16.23 12.99 -14.30
C VAL A 164 -16.77 14.11 -15.19
N THR A 165 -16.67 15.35 -14.71
CA THR A 165 -16.81 16.54 -15.55
C THR A 165 -15.44 16.97 -16.06
N TRP A 166 -15.26 17.07 -17.38
CA TRP A 166 -14.02 17.58 -17.97
C TRP A 166 -13.73 19.01 -17.51
N LYS A 167 -12.58 19.23 -16.88
CA LYS A 167 -12.14 20.53 -16.31
C LYS A 167 -10.85 21.07 -16.92
N GLY A 168 -10.50 20.62 -18.13
CA GLY A 168 -9.32 21.08 -18.89
C GLY A 168 -8.10 20.16 -18.80
N ASN A 169 -7.94 19.41 -17.70
CA ASN A 169 -6.92 18.36 -17.57
C ASN A 169 -7.59 16.97 -17.55
N PRO A 170 -6.99 15.96 -18.20
CA PRO A 170 -7.43 14.57 -18.09
C PRO A 170 -7.10 14.03 -16.70
N VAL A 171 -8.06 13.35 -16.07
CA VAL A 171 -7.88 12.73 -14.74
C VAL A 171 -8.24 11.26 -14.85
N TYR A 172 -7.22 10.41 -14.83
CA TYR A 172 -7.34 8.96 -15.00
C TYR A 172 -6.19 8.22 -14.31
N THR A 173 -6.41 6.93 -14.10
CA THR A 173 -5.49 5.96 -13.50
C THR A 173 -4.98 4.99 -14.57
N VAL A 174 -3.70 4.64 -14.52
CA VAL A 174 -3.18 3.46 -15.25
C VAL A 174 -3.46 2.22 -14.42
N VAL A 175 -4.20 1.26 -14.98
CA VAL A 175 -4.58 0.01 -14.31
C VAL A 175 -3.62 -1.13 -14.70
N LEU A 176 -3.24 -1.18 -15.98
CA LEU A 176 -2.24 -2.10 -16.50
C LEU A 176 -1.30 -1.37 -17.46
N GLU A 177 0.00 -1.62 -17.31
CA GLU A 177 1.08 -1.22 -18.22
C GLU A 177 1.80 -2.45 -18.81
N ASP A 178 2.71 -2.19 -19.76
CA ASP A 178 3.48 -3.19 -20.51
C ASP A 178 2.59 -4.24 -21.21
N LEU A 179 1.74 -3.78 -22.15
CA LEU A 179 0.84 -4.58 -22.99
C LEU A 179 1.14 -4.41 -24.49
N GLU A 180 1.09 -5.48 -25.29
CA GLU A 180 1.40 -5.46 -26.72
C GLU A 180 0.19 -5.10 -27.59
N GLN A 181 -0.03 -3.80 -27.83
CA GLN A 181 -1.16 -3.30 -28.61
C GLN A 181 -2.52 -3.84 -28.14
N PRO A 182 -2.94 -3.55 -26.89
CA PRO A 182 -4.24 -3.97 -26.39
C PRO A 182 -5.37 -3.31 -27.19
N ARG A 183 -6.25 -4.13 -27.78
CA ARG A 183 -7.26 -3.69 -28.76
C ARG A 183 -8.65 -3.57 -28.12
N SER A 184 -9.31 -4.69 -27.86
CA SER A 184 -10.65 -4.74 -27.24
C SER A 184 -10.61 -5.24 -25.80
N LEU A 185 -11.57 -4.80 -24.98
CA LEU A 185 -11.70 -5.17 -23.57
C LEU A 185 -13.16 -5.49 -23.19
N ALA A 186 -13.33 -6.37 -22.20
CA ALA A 186 -14.62 -6.70 -21.59
C ALA A 186 -14.48 -6.85 -20.07
N LEU A 187 -15.54 -6.51 -19.33
CA LEU A 187 -15.54 -6.49 -17.87
C LEU A 187 -16.49 -7.54 -17.30
N HIS A 188 -16.16 -8.07 -16.12
CA HIS A 188 -16.99 -8.98 -15.34
C HIS A 188 -17.13 -8.48 -13.88
N PRO A 189 -17.80 -7.33 -13.62
CA PRO A 189 -17.78 -6.66 -12.32
C PRO A 189 -18.20 -7.52 -11.13
N LEU A 190 -19.14 -8.45 -11.32
CA LEU A 190 -19.65 -9.35 -10.26
C LEU A 190 -18.58 -10.28 -9.65
N ASP A 191 -17.50 -10.53 -10.39
CA ASP A 191 -16.34 -11.34 -9.95
C ASP A 191 -15.02 -10.53 -10.03
N GLY A 192 -15.09 -9.24 -10.36
CA GLY A 192 -13.95 -8.32 -10.33
C GLY A 192 -12.85 -8.59 -11.38
N PHE A 193 -13.18 -9.18 -12.54
CA PHE A 193 -12.22 -9.48 -13.61
C PHE A 193 -12.37 -8.57 -14.84
N ILE A 194 -11.23 -8.23 -15.46
CA ILE A 194 -11.12 -7.60 -16.79
C ILE A 194 -10.47 -8.60 -17.75
N TYR A 195 -10.97 -8.63 -18.98
CA TYR A 195 -10.48 -9.42 -20.09
C TYR A 195 -10.11 -8.47 -21.22
N TRP A 196 -9.05 -8.76 -21.98
CA TRP A 196 -8.68 -7.99 -23.17
C TRP A 196 -7.97 -8.86 -24.21
N CYS A 197 -7.94 -8.39 -25.45
CA CYS A 197 -7.09 -8.93 -26.50
C CYS A 197 -5.92 -7.99 -26.82
N GLU A 198 -4.79 -8.59 -27.19
CA GLU A 198 -3.57 -7.93 -27.69
C GLU A 198 -3.29 -8.40 -29.11
N ILE A 199 -2.91 -7.47 -30.00
CA ILE A 199 -2.67 -7.73 -31.44
C ILE A 199 -1.20 -7.53 -31.84
N GLY A 200 -0.28 -7.61 -30.87
CA GLY A 200 1.16 -7.48 -31.06
C GLY A 200 1.84 -8.63 -31.80
N VAL A 201 3.08 -8.96 -31.42
CA VAL A 201 3.92 -9.93 -32.16
C VAL A 201 3.30 -11.33 -32.10
N GLU A 202 2.72 -11.67 -30.95
CA GLU A 202 1.91 -12.87 -30.75
C GLU A 202 0.54 -12.43 -30.22
N SER A 203 -0.51 -12.57 -31.03
CA SER A 203 -1.86 -12.10 -30.68
C SER A 203 -2.50 -13.01 -29.64
N LYS A 204 -2.99 -12.45 -28.53
CA LYS A 204 -3.35 -13.18 -27.30
C LYS A 204 -4.60 -12.61 -26.66
N ILE A 205 -5.36 -13.45 -25.95
CA ILE A 205 -6.41 -13.02 -25.01
C ILE A 205 -5.90 -13.24 -23.58
N LYS A 206 -6.08 -12.25 -22.72
CA LYS A 206 -5.57 -12.20 -21.34
C LYS A 206 -6.67 -11.80 -20.36
N LYS A 207 -6.48 -12.12 -19.08
CA LYS A 207 -7.35 -11.67 -17.99
C LYS A 207 -6.52 -11.16 -16.80
N ALA A 208 -7.15 -10.35 -15.97
CA ALA A 208 -6.62 -9.80 -14.73
C ALA A 208 -7.80 -9.42 -13.80
N GLY A 209 -7.49 -9.05 -12.56
CA GLY A 209 -8.41 -8.27 -11.75
C GLY A 209 -8.68 -6.90 -12.36
N MET A 210 -9.87 -6.34 -12.11
CA MET A 210 -10.24 -4.98 -12.51
C MET A 210 -9.41 -3.89 -11.81
N ASP A 211 -8.67 -4.26 -10.75
CA ASP A 211 -7.62 -3.50 -10.08
C ASP A 211 -6.21 -3.71 -10.67
N GLY A 212 -6.08 -4.50 -11.74
CA GLY A 212 -4.79 -4.87 -12.35
C GLY A 212 -4.07 -6.04 -11.68
N SER A 213 -4.63 -6.64 -10.64
CA SER A 213 -4.05 -7.82 -9.96
C SER A 213 -4.07 -9.07 -10.85
N ASN A 214 -3.25 -10.08 -10.54
CA ASN A 214 -3.30 -11.42 -11.14
C ASN A 214 -3.33 -11.46 -12.70
N LYS A 215 -2.52 -10.62 -13.38
CA LYS A 215 -2.39 -10.65 -14.85
C LYS A 215 -1.93 -12.04 -15.34
N GLU A 216 -2.76 -12.69 -16.15
CA GLU A 216 -2.54 -14.04 -16.69
C GLU A 216 -2.96 -14.12 -18.18
N VAL A 217 -2.36 -15.04 -18.92
CA VAL A 217 -2.73 -15.33 -20.33
C VAL A 217 -3.83 -16.38 -20.33
N LEU A 218 -4.90 -16.14 -21.10
CA LEU A 218 -6.06 -17.03 -21.18
C LEU A 218 -6.04 -17.89 -22.44
N ILE A 219 -5.64 -17.31 -23.58
CA ILE A 219 -5.53 -17.98 -24.88
C ILE A 219 -4.36 -17.37 -25.66
N ASP A 220 -3.47 -18.22 -26.18
CA ASP A 220 -2.29 -17.85 -26.97
C ASP A 220 -2.05 -18.70 -28.23
N ASP A 221 -2.99 -19.61 -28.56
CA ASP A 221 -3.00 -20.40 -29.80
C ASP A 221 -4.31 -20.18 -30.59
N GLU A 222 -4.30 -20.51 -31.89
CA GLU A 222 -5.39 -20.32 -32.87
C GLU A 222 -6.01 -18.90 -32.95
N ILE A 223 -5.33 -17.87 -32.45
CA ILE A 223 -5.75 -16.45 -32.53
C ILE A 223 -5.09 -15.74 -33.72
N GLY A 224 -5.89 -15.00 -34.48
CA GLY A 224 -5.51 -14.27 -35.68
C GLY A 224 -5.29 -12.79 -35.38
N TRP A 225 -6.32 -11.97 -35.59
CA TRP A 225 -6.40 -10.55 -35.24
C TRP A 225 -7.75 -10.27 -34.56
N PRO A 226 -7.86 -10.45 -33.23
CA PRO A 226 -9.11 -10.28 -32.49
C PRO A 226 -9.53 -8.80 -32.42
N THR A 227 -10.63 -8.47 -33.11
CA THR A 227 -11.16 -7.09 -33.23
C THR A 227 -12.01 -6.66 -32.05
N SER A 228 -12.81 -7.57 -31.50
CA SER A 228 -13.72 -7.34 -30.38
C SER A 228 -13.87 -8.60 -29.55
N ILE A 229 -14.03 -8.43 -28.24
CA ILE A 229 -14.35 -9.52 -27.30
C ILE A 229 -15.66 -9.24 -26.55
N ALA A 230 -16.35 -10.31 -26.15
CA ALA A 230 -17.56 -10.26 -25.33
C ALA A 230 -17.65 -11.49 -24.41
N ILE A 231 -18.39 -11.36 -23.30
CA ILE A 231 -18.52 -12.40 -22.27
C ILE A 231 -19.99 -12.83 -22.15
N ASP A 232 -20.22 -14.13 -22.08
CA ASP A 232 -21.50 -14.74 -21.69
C ASP A 232 -21.38 -15.24 -20.24
N PHE A 233 -21.87 -14.43 -19.31
CA PHE A 233 -21.86 -14.70 -17.87
C PHE A 233 -22.65 -15.97 -17.48
N LEU A 234 -23.59 -16.42 -18.30
CA LEU A 234 -24.43 -17.59 -18.01
C LEU A 234 -23.81 -18.90 -18.51
N SER A 235 -23.08 -18.87 -19.64
CA SER A 235 -22.34 -20.05 -20.13
C SER A 235 -20.87 -20.09 -19.72
N TRP A 236 -20.40 -19.10 -18.96
CA TRP A 236 -19.01 -18.95 -18.51
C TRP A 236 -18.02 -18.94 -19.68
N ARG A 237 -18.35 -18.17 -20.73
CA ARG A 237 -17.56 -18.11 -21.97
C ARG A 237 -17.12 -16.71 -22.34
N ILE A 238 -15.94 -16.64 -22.94
CA ILE A 238 -15.50 -15.53 -23.78
C ILE A 238 -15.75 -15.86 -25.24
N PHE A 239 -16.09 -14.85 -26.03
CA PHE A 239 -16.22 -14.89 -27.48
C PHE A 239 -15.40 -13.75 -28.08
N TRP A 240 -14.87 -13.95 -29.29
CA TRP A 240 -14.12 -12.92 -30.01
C TRP A 240 -14.42 -12.95 -31.50
N SER A 241 -14.40 -11.79 -32.17
CA SER A 241 -14.37 -11.70 -33.63
C SER A 241 -12.93 -11.60 -34.13
N ASP A 242 -12.60 -12.32 -35.21
CA ASP A 242 -11.26 -12.34 -35.80
C ASP A 242 -11.28 -11.94 -37.27
N ASP A 243 -10.59 -10.85 -37.60
CA ASP A 243 -10.55 -10.27 -38.95
C ASP A 243 -9.51 -10.95 -39.87
N LYS A 244 -8.49 -11.60 -39.29
CA LYS A 244 -7.43 -12.30 -40.02
C LYS A 244 -7.81 -13.73 -40.39
N PHE A 245 -8.65 -14.37 -39.57
CA PHE A 245 -9.19 -15.71 -39.84
C PHE A 245 -10.64 -15.70 -40.32
N HIS A 246 -11.26 -14.52 -40.47
CA HIS A 246 -12.65 -14.34 -40.92
C HIS A 246 -13.63 -15.24 -40.13
N SER A 247 -13.56 -15.17 -38.80
CA SER A 247 -14.25 -16.10 -37.92
C SER A 247 -14.72 -15.45 -36.61
N ILE A 248 -15.52 -16.18 -35.84
CA ILE A 248 -15.84 -15.85 -34.44
C ILE A 248 -15.35 -17.02 -33.58
N GLY A 249 -14.50 -16.74 -32.59
CA GLY A 249 -14.04 -17.74 -31.62
C GLY A 249 -14.90 -17.76 -30.35
N SER A 250 -14.81 -18.86 -29.61
CA SER A 250 -15.41 -19.04 -28.29
C SER A 250 -14.59 -20.00 -27.43
N ALA A 251 -14.38 -19.69 -26.16
CA ALA A 251 -13.77 -20.58 -25.17
C ALA A 251 -14.42 -20.36 -23.79
N PHE A 252 -14.26 -21.29 -22.85
CA PHE A 252 -14.59 -21.05 -21.45
C PHE A 252 -13.65 -20.00 -20.81
N LEU A 253 -14.06 -19.39 -19.70
CA LEU A 253 -13.25 -18.37 -18.98
C LEU A 253 -11.99 -18.92 -18.27
N ASP A 254 -11.73 -20.23 -18.40
CA ASP A 254 -10.48 -20.91 -18.04
C ASP A 254 -9.59 -21.25 -19.25
N GLY A 255 -10.02 -20.89 -20.48
CA GLY A 255 -9.32 -21.15 -21.74
C GLY A 255 -9.71 -22.47 -22.41
N SER A 256 -10.55 -23.31 -21.78
CA SER A 256 -10.88 -24.64 -22.29
C SER A 256 -12.06 -24.68 -23.28
N ASP A 257 -12.21 -25.81 -24.00
CA ASP A 257 -13.26 -26.08 -25.00
C ASP A 257 -13.42 -24.94 -26.03
N MET A 258 -12.27 -24.56 -26.60
CA MET A 258 -12.12 -23.59 -27.68
C MET A 258 -12.80 -24.07 -28.96
N LYS A 259 -13.55 -23.18 -29.61
CA LYS A 259 -14.38 -23.42 -30.79
C LYS A 259 -14.29 -22.23 -31.73
N ILE A 260 -13.92 -22.47 -32.98
CA ILE A 260 -13.85 -21.45 -34.04
C ILE A 260 -15.04 -21.62 -35.00
N PHE A 261 -15.91 -20.61 -35.05
CA PHE A 261 -17.01 -20.50 -36.00
C PHE A 261 -16.51 -19.76 -37.25
N GLN A 262 -15.88 -20.50 -38.17
CA GLN A 262 -15.51 -20.00 -39.50
C GLN A 262 -16.67 -20.28 -40.47
N LEU A 263 -17.43 -19.23 -40.80
CA LEU A 263 -18.62 -19.28 -41.66
C LEU A 263 -18.36 -18.50 -42.95
N ALA A 264 -18.92 -18.95 -44.07
CA ALA A 264 -18.69 -18.34 -45.38
C ALA A 264 -19.24 -16.90 -45.50
N GLU A 265 -20.11 -16.48 -44.57
CA GLU A 265 -20.71 -15.15 -44.54
C GLU A 265 -20.17 -14.24 -43.41
N ILE A 266 -19.03 -14.62 -42.83
CA ILE A 266 -18.17 -13.75 -42.04
C ILE A 266 -17.04 -13.30 -42.98
N HIS A 267 -16.89 -11.99 -43.17
CA HIS A 267 -15.91 -11.42 -44.10
C HIS A 267 -14.94 -10.48 -43.38
N SER A 268 -15.45 -9.55 -42.57
CA SER A 268 -14.63 -8.66 -41.73
C SER A 268 -15.41 -8.33 -40.45
N PRO A 269 -15.40 -9.24 -39.46
CA PRO A 269 -16.20 -9.08 -38.24
C PRO A 269 -15.51 -8.08 -37.30
N PHE A 270 -16.19 -6.99 -36.96
CA PHE A 270 -15.59 -5.89 -36.18
C PHE A 270 -16.00 -5.90 -34.70
N SER A 271 -17.28 -6.04 -34.40
CA SER A 271 -17.79 -6.08 -33.04
C SER A 271 -18.74 -7.26 -32.82
N VAL A 272 -18.59 -7.95 -31.69
CA VAL A 272 -19.39 -9.11 -31.30
C VAL A 272 -20.10 -8.86 -29.96
N SER A 273 -21.34 -9.34 -29.85
CA SER A 273 -22.14 -9.28 -28.62
C SER A 273 -22.99 -10.55 -28.49
N ILE A 274 -23.29 -10.99 -27.27
CA ILE A 274 -23.98 -12.27 -27.00
C ILE A 274 -25.14 -12.02 -26.05
N PHE A 275 -26.30 -12.61 -26.35
CA PHE A 275 -27.47 -12.56 -25.50
C PHE A 275 -28.40 -13.76 -25.77
N GLU A 276 -28.97 -14.34 -24.71
CA GLU A 276 -29.70 -15.61 -24.75
C GLU A 276 -28.91 -16.69 -25.53
N ASP A 277 -29.52 -17.37 -26.49
CA ASP A 277 -28.89 -18.38 -27.35
C ASP A 277 -28.32 -17.81 -28.67
N TYR A 278 -28.07 -16.49 -28.77
CA TYR A 278 -27.64 -15.83 -30.00
C TYR A 278 -26.30 -15.08 -29.88
N ILE A 279 -25.48 -15.24 -30.92
CA ILE A 279 -24.31 -14.38 -31.20
C ILE A 279 -24.77 -13.32 -32.20
N TYR A 280 -24.43 -12.06 -31.93
CA TYR A 280 -24.68 -10.90 -32.78
C TYR A 280 -23.35 -10.29 -33.20
N TRP A 281 -23.19 -9.90 -34.46
CA TRP A 281 -21.97 -9.22 -34.91
C TRP A 281 -22.20 -8.22 -36.03
N THR A 282 -21.27 -7.26 -36.13
CA THR A 282 -21.12 -6.33 -37.25
C THR A 282 -20.10 -6.85 -38.25
N ASP A 283 -20.40 -6.74 -39.54
CA ASP A 283 -19.47 -7.05 -40.63
C ASP A 283 -19.19 -5.79 -41.46
N MET A 284 -17.92 -5.38 -41.46
CA MET A 284 -17.44 -4.11 -42.04
C MET A 284 -17.38 -4.12 -43.57
N GLN A 285 -17.10 -5.27 -44.16
CA GLN A 285 -16.98 -5.41 -45.62
C GLN A 285 -18.36 -5.47 -46.28
N THR A 286 -19.31 -6.19 -45.68
CA THR A 286 -20.68 -6.33 -46.21
C THR A 286 -21.68 -5.30 -45.66
N ARG A 287 -21.29 -4.52 -44.65
CA ARG A 287 -22.09 -3.44 -44.01
C ARG A 287 -23.43 -3.92 -43.47
N ILE A 288 -23.39 -5.02 -42.70
CA ILE A 288 -24.58 -5.60 -42.05
C ILE A 288 -24.36 -5.86 -40.57
N VAL A 289 -25.46 -5.81 -39.82
CA VAL A 289 -25.56 -6.38 -38.47
C VAL A 289 -26.37 -7.67 -38.57
N GLN A 290 -25.86 -8.75 -38.02
CA GLN A 290 -26.41 -10.09 -38.20
C GLN A 290 -26.34 -10.93 -36.91
N MET A 291 -27.18 -11.96 -36.83
CA MET A 291 -27.26 -12.89 -35.69
C MET A 291 -27.22 -14.35 -36.14
N ILE A 292 -26.77 -15.24 -35.26
CA ILE A 292 -26.79 -16.70 -35.43
C ILE A 292 -26.97 -17.43 -34.09
N ASP A 293 -27.55 -18.64 -34.13
CA ASP A 293 -27.77 -19.52 -32.98
C ASP A 293 -26.42 -20.05 -32.42
N LYS A 294 -26.07 -19.68 -31.18
CA LYS A 294 -24.75 -19.90 -30.56
C LYS A 294 -24.41 -21.38 -30.33
N ARG A 295 -25.41 -22.27 -30.34
CA ARG A 295 -25.26 -23.70 -30.07
C ARG A 295 -25.23 -24.55 -31.33
N THR A 296 -25.93 -24.12 -32.39
CA THR A 296 -26.08 -24.91 -33.62
C THR A 296 -25.38 -24.32 -34.84
N ALA A 297 -24.88 -23.08 -34.75
CA ALA A 297 -24.32 -22.31 -35.86
C ALA A 297 -25.25 -22.25 -37.09
N LYS A 298 -26.56 -22.13 -36.83
CA LYS A 298 -27.64 -22.16 -37.83
C LYS A 298 -28.65 -21.03 -37.55
N LYS A 299 -29.72 -20.96 -38.35
CA LYS A 299 -30.76 -19.91 -38.27
C LYS A 299 -30.21 -18.47 -38.40
N ARG A 300 -29.15 -18.28 -39.20
CA ARG A 300 -28.57 -16.96 -39.46
C ARG A 300 -29.64 -15.98 -39.96
N ARG A 301 -29.68 -14.77 -39.41
CA ARG A 301 -30.54 -13.67 -39.86
C ARG A 301 -29.73 -12.38 -39.98
N VAL A 302 -29.96 -11.63 -41.05
CA VAL A 302 -29.56 -10.21 -41.13
C VAL A 302 -30.60 -9.38 -40.40
N LEU A 303 -30.15 -8.47 -39.54
CA LEU A 303 -31.00 -7.60 -38.72
C LEU A 303 -31.09 -6.19 -39.31
N LEU A 304 -29.92 -5.62 -39.62
CA LEU A 304 -29.76 -4.28 -40.18
C LEU A 304 -28.83 -4.33 -41.39
N LYS A 305 -29.16 -3.59 -42.45
CA LYS A 305 -28.26 -3.27 -43.57
C LYS A 305 -27.89 -1.81 -43.46
N SER A 306 -26.66 -1.50 -43.03
CA SER A 306 -26.28 -0.14 -42.67
C SER A 306 -25.91 0.71 -43.89
N HIS A 307 -26.22 2.01 -43.84
CA HIS A 307 -25.84 2.95 -44.89
C HIS A 307 -24.32 3.23 -44.88
N GLY A 308 -23.75 3.40 -43.68
CA GLY A 308 -22.32 3.52 -43.42
C GLY A 308 -21.67 2.21 -42.98
N GLN A 309 -20.43 2.31 -42.49
CA GLN A 309 -19.72 1.18 -41.86
C GLN A 309 -20.24 0.91 -40.43
N PRO A 310 -20.64 -0.33 -40.09
CA PRO A 310 -21.10 -0.69 -38.75
C PRO A 310 -19.91 -1.12 -37.88
N TYR A 311 -19.56 -0.30 -36.89
CA TYR A 311 -18.44 -0.53 -35.99
C TYR A 311 -18.91 -1.27 -34.71
N GLY A 312 -18.87 -0.62 -33.55
CA GLY A 312 -19.24 -1.19 -32.25
C GLY A 312 -20.70 -1.61 -32.13
N LEU A 313 -20.93 -2.68 -31.37
CA LEU A 313 -22.22 -3.31 -31.13
C LEU A 313 -22.36 -3.75 -29.68
N LYS A 314 -23.48 -3.44 -29.03
CA LYS A 314 -23.84 -3.93 -27.70
C LYS A 314 -25.31 -4.32 -27.64
N VAL A 315 -25.65 -5.43 -26.99
CA VAL A 315 -27.04 -5.71 -26.59
C VAL A 315 -27.36 -4.88 -25.35
N MET A 316 -28.47 -4.14 -25.36
CA MET A 316 -29.00 -3.41 -24.20
C MET A 316 -30.10 -4.22 -23.52
N HIS A 317 -29.83 -4.70 -22.31
CA HIS A 317 -30.81 -5.39 -21.46
C HIS A 317 -30.41 -5.31 -19.98
N GLU A 318 -31.40 -5.21 -19.07
CA GLU A 318 -31.17 -5.10 -17.61
C GLU A 318 -30.39 -6.30 -17.04
N VAL A 319 -30.71 -7.51 -17.50
CA VAL A 319 -30.06 -8.77 -17.07
C VAL A 319 -28.56 -8.83 -17.45
N LEU A 320 -28.08 -7.99 -18.37
CA LEU A 320 -26.64 -7.88 -18.67
C LEU A 320 -25.89 -6.94 -17.71
N GLN A 321 -26.60 -6.07 -16.97
CA GLN A 321 -26.04 -5.16 -15.97
C GLN A 321 -26.80 -5.27 -14.63
N PRO A 322 -26.86 -6.46 -14.01
CA PRO A 322 -27.65 -6.68 -12.81
C PRO A 322 -27.11 -5.90 -11.62
N ALA A 323 -28.02 -5.45 -10.75
CA ALA A 323 -27.68 -4.77 -9.51
C ALA A 323 -27.03 -5.72 -8.49
N ALA A 324 -25.96 -5.27 -7.84
CA ALA A 324 -25.28 -5.97 -6.76
C ALA A 324 -24.71 -4.96 -5.74
N PRO A 325 -24.36 -5.38 -4.51
CA PRO A 325 -23.64 -4.51 -3.57
C PRO A 325 -22.27 -4.12 -4.13
N ASN A 326 -21.98 -2.83 -4.23
CA ASN A 326 -20.67 -2.33 -4.66
C ASN A 326 -19.69 -2.31 -3.46
N PRO A 327 -18.61 -3.13 -3.46
CA PRO A 327 -17.64 -3.16 -2.35
C PRO A 327 -16.94 -1.82 -2.09
N CYS A 328 -16.82 -0.95 -3.09
CA CYS A 328 -16.11 0.32 -2.98
C CYS A 328 -16.78 1.36 -2.07
N VAL A 329 -18.07 1.21 -1.76
CA VAL A 329 -18.83 2.13 -0.91
C VAL A 329 -18.26 2.18 0.51
N GLU A 330 -17.80 1.05 1.04
CA GLU A 330 -17.24 0.96 2.40
C GLU A 330 -15.73 1.23 2.48
N VAL A 331 -15.01 1.13 1.35
CA VAL A 331 -13.55 1.30 1.35
C VAL A 331 -13.15 2.76 1.58
N GLY A 332 -13.86 3.73 1.00
CA GLY A 332 -13.60 5.15 1.22
C GLY A 332 -12.26 5.64 0.64
N CYS A 333 -11.95 5.26 -0.60
CA CYS A 333 -10.80 5.74 -1.35
C CYS A 333 -10.89 7.25 -1.64
N SER A 334 -9.77 7.98 -1.63
CA SER A 334 -9.79 9.43 -1.88
C SER A 334 -9.82 9.83 -3.36
N TYR A 335 -9.53 8.90 -4.28
CA TYR A 335 -9.70 9.12 -5.73
C TYR A 335 -10.49 8.00 -6.39
N LEU A 336 -9.86 6.90 -6.83
CA LEU A 336 -10.54 5.84 -7.59
C LEU A 336 -10.65 4.57 -6.74
N CYS A 337 -11.73 3.81 -6.92
CA CYS A 337 -11.88 2.49 -6.35
C CYS A 337 -12.22 1.48 -7.44
N LEU A 338 -11.38 0.46 -7.58
CA LEU A 338 -11.47 -0.59 -8.59
C LEU A 338 -11.84 -1.91 -7.94
N LEU A 339 -12.58 -2.76 -8.66
CA LEU A 339 -13.02 -4.05 -8.15
C LEU A 339 -11.87 -5.07 -8.23
N SER A 340 -11.77 -5.97 -7.26
CA SER A 340 -10.77 -7.04 -7.24
C SER A 340 -11.42 -8.42 -7.32
N PRO A 341 -10.71 -9.45 -7.83
CA PRO A 341 -11.14 -10.86 -7.78
C PRO A 341 -11.46 -11.37 -6.37
N SER A 342 -10.97 -10.69 -5.33
CA SER A 342 -11.26 -11.00 -3.93
C SER A 342 -12.63 -10.49 -3.44
N LYS A 343 -13.46 -9.93 -4.35
CA LYS A 343 -14.74 -9.26 -4.10
C LYS A 343 -14.64 -8.07 -3.12
N LYS A 344 -13.49 -7.40 -3.15
CA LYS A 344 -13.19 -6.15 -2.40
C LYS A 344 -12.88 -5.01 -3.38
N GLY A 345 -12.99 -3.78 -2.92
CA GLY A 345 -12.45 -2.62 -3.64
C GLY A 345 -10.97 -2.37 -3.31
N SER A 346 -10.16 -2.04 -4.31
CA SER A 346 -8.80 -1.53 -4.20
C SER A 346 -8.78 -0.02 -4.50
N CYS A 347 -7.98 0.76 -3.77
CA CYS A 347 -7.87 2.21 -4.00
C CYS A 347 -6.73 2.53 -4.97
N HIS A 348 -7.03 3.29 -6.01
CA HIS A 348 -6.04 3.73 -7.02
C HIS A 348 -6.04 5.25 -7.18
N CYS A 349 -4.92 5.76 -7.69
CA CYS A 349 -4.64 7.20 -7.79
C CYS A 349 -4.44 7.63 -9.24
N PRO A 350 -4.72 8.90 -9.56
CA PRO A 350 -4.51 9.42 -10.91
C PRO A 350 -3.01 9.65 -11.16
N LEU A 351 -2.66 9.93 -12.42
CA LEU A 351 -1.31 10.39 -12.79
C LEU A 351 -0.81 11.52 -11.86
N GLU A 352 0.51 11.56 -11.64
CA GLU A 352 1.24 12.43 -10.69
C GLU A 352 0.96 12.21 -9.18
N PHE A 353 -0.02 11.38 -8.83
CA PHE A 353 -0.32 11.01 -7.44
C PHE A 353 0.05 9.55 -7.17
N VAL A 354 0.42 9.27 -5.93
CA VAL A 354 0.68 7.92 -5.42
C VAL A 354 -0.22 7.63 -4.23
N LEU A 355 -0.62 6.36 -4.09
CA LEU A 355 -1.36 5.90 -2.92
C LEU A 355 -0.45 6.00 -1.69
N SER A 356 -0.95 6.55 -0.59
CA SER A 356 -0.31 6.63 0.72
C SER A 356 -0.09 5.23 1.33
N SER A 357 0.59 5.14 2.47
CA SER A 357 0.73 3.90 3.25
C SER A 357 -0.52 3.54 4.07
N ASP A 358 -1.57 4.38 4.05
CA ASP A 358 -2.91 4.05 4.55
C ASP A 358 -3.75 3.18 3.59
N GLY A 359 -3.27 2.96 2.36
CA GLY A 359 -3.97 2.20 1.32
C GLY A 359 -5.23 2.86 0.76
N LYS A 360 -5.48 4.15 1.05
CA LYS A 360 -6.73 4.86 0.68
C LYS A 360 -6.54 6.27 0.13
N THR A 361 -5.56 7.02 0.62
CA THR A 361 -5.38 8.44 0.30
C THR A 361 -4.35 8.63 -0.80
N CYS A 362 -4.70 9.38 -1.84
CA CYS A 362 -3.79 9.77 -2.91
C CYS A 362 -3.07 11.08 -2.55
N ILE A 363 -1.73 11.06 -2.61
CA ILE A 363 -0.86 12.20 -2.31
C ILE A 363 0.10 12.46 -3.49
N PRO A 364 0.53 13.71 -3.73
CA PRO A 364 1.57 13.99 -4.73
C PRO A 364 2.86 13.21 -4.41
N LEU A 365 3.60 12.77 -5.42
CA LEU A 365 4.85 12.00 -5.18
C LEU A 365 5.83 12.72 -4.23
N LYS A 366 5.92 14.05 -4.34
CA LYS A 366 6.78 14.90 -3.47
C LYS A 366 6.40 14.88 -1.98
N GLU A 367 5.18 14.46 -1.64
CA GLU A 367 4.71 14.31 -0.26
C GLU A 367 4.79 12.85 0.24
N SER A 368 5.11 11.90 -0.64
CA SER A 368 5.26 10.48 -0.30
C SER A 368 6.53 10.20 0.52
N ALA A 369 6.65 8.97 1.02
CA ALA A 369 7.86 8.55 1.70
C ALA A 369 9.08 8.55 0.76
N PHE A 370 10.21 9.03 1.24
CA PHE A 370 11.47 9.10 0.51
C PHE A 370 12.64 8.67 1.41
N MET A 371 13.72 8.21 0.79
CA MET A 371 15.00 8.00 1.45
C MET A 371 15.98 9.07 1.01
N LEU A 372 16.77 9.59 1.95
CA LEU A 372 17.97 10.37 1.64
C LEU A 372 19.16 9.41 1.53
N LEU A 373 19.78 9.36 0.35
CA LEU A 373 21.14 8.86 0.14
C LEU A 373 22.10 10.00 0.46
N VAL A 374 22.91 9.86 1.52
CA VAL A 374 23.94 10.83 1.88
C VAL A 374 25.29 10.33 1.40
N ALA A 375 25.85 10.97 0.38
CA ALA A 375 27.25 10.82 -0.02
C ALA A 375 28.11 11.87 0.71
N GLN A 376 29.43 11.87 0.47
CA GLN A 376 30.35 12.80 1.13
C GLN A 376 30.10 14.27 0.77
N THR A 377 29.65 14.54 -0.46
CA THR A 377 29.52 15.91 -1.01
C THR A 377 28.08 16.33 -1.31
N ASP A 378 27.16 15.37 -1.35
CA ASP A 378 25.86 15.48 -1.99
C ASP A 378 24.82 14.61 -1.28
N VAL A 379 23.57 15.05 -1.32
CA VAL A 379 22.43 14.34 -0.73
C VAL A 379 21.36 14.20 -1.80
N THR A 380 20.96 12.96 -2.09
CA THR A 380 19.92 12.66 -3.09
C THR A 380 18.70 12.06 -2.44
N GLN A 381 17.57 12.74 -2.61
CA GLN A 381 16.25 12.31 -2.18
C GLN A 381 15.64 11.37 -3.23
N VAL A 382 15.36 10.13 -2.86
CA VAL A 382 14.76 9.12 -3.75
C VAL A 382 13.40 8.72 -3.20
N TYR A 383 12.35 8.81 -4.03
CA TYR A 383 10.98 8.47 -3.59
C TYR A 383 10.79 6.95 -3.52
N LEU A 384 10.13 6.46 -2.47
CA LEU A 384 9.97 5.02 -2.22
C LEU A 384 8.79 4.43 -3.01
N LYS A 385 7.74 5.21 -3.26
CA LYS A 385 6.65 4.82 -4.16
C LYS A 385 7.20 4.81 -5.60
N LYS A 386 6.83 3.78 -6.38
CA LYS A 386 7.40 3.40 -7.70
C LYS A 386 8.79 2.71 -7.68
N LEU A 387 9.29 2.21 -6.54
CA LEU A 387 10.44 1.30 -6.55
C LEU A 387 10.07 -0.01 -7.30
N ARG A 388 10.55 -0.14 -8.55
CA ARG A 388 10.31 -1.31 -9.42
C ARG A 388 11.06 -2.53 -8.90
N SER A 389 10.37 -3.66 -8.76
CA SER A 389 10.90 -4.94 -8.24
C SER A 389 11.97 -5.62 -9.12
N THR A 390 12.31 -5.06 -10.28
CA THR A 390 13.35 -5.59 -11.16
C THR A 390 14.74 -5.28 -10.60
N ALA A 391 15.39 -6.31 -10.05
CA ALA A 391 16.70 -6.22 -9.45
C ALA A 391 17.80 -5.81 -10.45
N GLY A 392 18.76 -5.00 -9.99
CA GLY A 392 19.98 -4.66 -10.72
C GLY A 392 19.88 -3.53 -11.73
N GLN A 393 19.24 -2.43 -11.35
CA GLN A 393 19.13 -1.24 -12.20
C GLN A 393 20.44 -0.43 -12.20
N THR A 394 20.79 0.13 -13.36
CA THR A 394 22.00 0.96 -13.56
C THR A 394 21.76 2.45 -13.30
N ALA A 395 20.51 2.87 -13.17
CA ALA A 395 20.10 4.25 -12.89
C ALA A 395 19.26 4.30 -11.61
N LEU A 396 19.30 5.44 -10.92
CA LEU A 396 18.37 5.73 -9.84
C LEU A 396 16.95 5.93 -10.41
N PRO A 397 15.89 5.46 -9.71
CA PRO A 397 14.50 5.79 -10.04
C PRO A 397 14.22 7.28 -9.74
N GLU A 398 12.98 7.72 -9.83
CA GLU A 398 12.59 9.12 -9.66
C GLU A 398 13.17 9.76 -8.38
N HIS A 399 14.03 10.77 -8.54
CA HIS A 399 14.86 11.33 -7.47
C HIS A 399 15.10 12.85 -7.65
N SER A 400 15.62 13.49 -6.61
CA SER A 400 16.02 14.90 -6.61
C SER A 400 17.26 15.12 -5.74
N THR A 401 18.32 15.67 -6.32
CA THR A 401 19.54 16.01 -5.57
C THR A 401 19.39 17.38 -4.90
N LEU A 402 19.71 17.46 -3.60
CA LEU A 402 19.58 18.68 -2.82
C LEU A 402 20.71 19.68 -3.18
N PRO A 403 20.41 20.98 -3.33
CA PRO A 403 21.38 21.99 -3.77
C PRO A 403 22.32 22.40 -2.62
N LEU A 404 23.24 21.51 -2.27
CA LEU A 404 24.34 21.76 -1.35
C LEU A 404 25.46 22.55 -2.05
N ILE A 405 26.02 23.53 -1.35
CA ILE A 405 27.07 24.43 -1.86
C ILE A 405 28.09 24.61 -0.73
N ASN A 406 29.38 24.55 -1.06
CA ASN A 406 30.50 24.67 -0.12
C ASN A 406 30.40 23.65 1.04
N VAL A 407 30.26 22.38 0.67
CA VAL A 407 30.33 21.20 1.54
C VAL A 407 31.57 20.41 1.18
N THR A 408 32.36 20.00 2.17
CA THR A 408 33.62 19.24 1.94
C THR A 408 33.48 17.75 2.21
N HIS A 409 32.89 17.37 3.33
CA HIS A 409 32.66 15.98 3.71
C HIS A 409 31.56 15.94 4.78
N LEU A 410 30.34 15.57 4.39
CA LEU A 410 29.23 15.39 5.33
C LEU A 410 29.58 14.35 6.40
N MET A 411 29.28 14.68 7.66
CA MET A 411 29.59 13.83 8.81
C MET A 411 28.33 13.25 9.48
N ALA A 412 27.29 14.08 9.67
CA ALA A 412 25.98 13.65 10.17
C ALA A 412 24.86 14.50 9.55
N VAL A 413 23.69 13.89 9.33
CA VAL A 413 22.54 14.51 8.64
C VAL A 413 21.21 14.07 9.27
N ASP A 414 20.27 15.00 9.40
CA ASP A 414 18.85 14.73 9.70
C ASP A 414 17.94 15.72 8.93
N TYR A 415 16.65 15.43 8.78
CA TYR A 415 15.72 16.19 7.95
C TYR A 415 14.36 16.44 8.60
N SER A 416 13.89 17.68 8.52
CA SER A 416 12.52 18.07 8.88
C SER A 416 11.63 18.07 7.64
N VAL A 417 10.72 17.09 7.54
CA VAL A 417 9.67 17.03 6.51
C VAL A 417 8.73 18.22 6.63
N ARG A 418 8.39 18.62 7.87
CA ARG A 418 7.41 19.69 8.14
C ARG A 418 7.88 21.08 7.71
N SER A 419 9.19 21.32 7.70
CA SER A 419 9.78 22.62 7.35
C SER A 419 10.71 22.56 6.13
N ALA A 420 10.68 21.45 5.39
CA ALA A 420 11.55 21.15 4.25
C ALA A 420 13.02 21.54 4.48
N ALA A 421 13.60 21.10 5.60
CA ALA A 421 14.91 21.58 6.07
C ALA A 421 15.87 20.44 6.43
N LEU A 422 17.03 20.43 5.79
CA LEU A 422 18.14 19.52 6.05
C LEU A 422 19.08 20.13 7.09
N TYR A 423 19.33 19.42 8.19
CA TYR A 423 20.29 19.79 9.23
C TYR A 423 21.53 18.90 9.08
N PHE A 424 22.73 19.48 9.06
CA PHE A 424 23.95 18.70 8.81
C PHE A 424 25.23 19.30 9.42
N SER A 425 26.22 18.42 9.60
CA SER A 425 27.61 18.75 9.94
C SER A 425 28.57 18.40 8.79
N ASP A 426 29.72 19.07 8.79
CA ASP A 426 30.79 18.95 7.78
C ASP A 426 32.12 18.71 8.52
N LEU A 427 33.06 18.00 7.89
CA LEU A 427 34.33 17.66 8.52
C LEU A 427 35.18 18.92 8.77
N ASN A 428 35.58 19.14 10.03
CA ASN A 428 36.31 20.32 10.49
C ASN A 428 35.55 21.66 10.36
N ASP A 429 34.21 21.68 10.35
CA ASP A 429 33.43 22.92 10.48
C ASP A 429 32.83 23.06 11.89
N ASP A 430 33.10 24.20 12.53
CA ASP A 430 32.68 24.53 13.91
C ASP A 430 31.17 24.85 14.02
N PHE A 431 30.34 24.44 13.06
CA PHE A 431 28.92 24.78 13.00
C PHE A 431 28.04 23.65 12.47
N ILE A 432 26.90 23.42 13.13
CA ILE A 432 25.76 22.77 12.49
C ILE A 432 25.12 23.76 11.51
N LYS A 433 24.95 23.30 10.27
CA LYS A 433 24.31 24.01 9.16
C LYS A 433 22.85 23.57 9.03
N VAL A 434 22.00 24.44 8.49
CA VAL A 434 20.67 24.11 8.00
C VAL A 434 20.46 24.64 6.58
N LEU A 435 20.01 23.76 5.68
CA LEU A 435 19.57 24.08 4.33
C LEU A 435 18.04 24.03 4.30
N ALA A 436 17.38 25.20 4.32
CA ALA A 436 15.93 25.28 4.13
C ALA A 436 15.61 25.32 2.63
N ILE A 437 14.81 24.37 2.16
CA ILE A 437 14.35 24.22 0.77
C ILE A 437 13.02 24.97 0.63
N LYS A 438 12.81 25.63 -0.52
CA LYS A 438 11.55 26.31 -0.85
C LYS A 438 11.08 25.89 -2.23
N ASP A 439 9.77 25.79 -2.41
CA ASP A 439 9.12 25.17 -3.59
C ASP A 439 9.52 25.81 -4.93
N ALA A 440 9.94 27.07 -4.92
CA ALA A 440 10.45 27.81 -6.08
C ALA A 440 11.95 27.55 -6.39
N GLY A 441 12.51 26.40 -5.97
CA GLY A 441 13.94 26.06 -6.15
C GLY A 441 14.94 26.91 -5.36
N ARG A 442 14.45 27.84 -4.52
CA ARG A 442 15.26 28.80 -3.76
C ARG A 442 15.64 28.24 -2.40
N ALA A 443 16.73 27.48 -2.34
CA ALA A 443 17.31 27.05 -1.07
C ALA A 443 17.96 28.22 -0.30
N SER A 444 18.01 28.13 1.02
CA SER A 444 18.78 29.06 1.87
C SER A 444 19.57 28.30 2.93
N LEU A 445 20.90 28.37 2.82
CA LEU A 445 21.86 27.80 3.77
C LEU A 445 22.12 28.79 4.92
N LYS A 446 22.13 28.31 6.16
CA LYS A 446 22.50 29.07 7.35
C LYS A 446 23.38 28.23 8.28
N ARG A 447 24.36 28.85 8.92
CA ARG A 447 24.99 28.31 10.13
C ARG A 447 24.11 28.68 11.33
N ILE A 448 23.77 27.73 12.19
CA ILE A 448 22.84 27.96 13.31
C ILE A 448 23.47 27.78 14.68
N LEU A 449 24.16 26.68 14.92
CA LEU A 449 24.66 26.30 16.23
C LEU A 449 26.18 26.12 16.18
N PRO A 450 26.98 26.93 16.90
CA PRO A 450 28.41 26.69 17.03
C PRO A 450 28.65 25.43 17.87
N VAL A 451 29.55 24.58 17.40
CA VAL A 451 30.05 23.37 18.05
C VAL A 451 31.56 23.48 18.21
N GLU A 452 32.14 22.68 19.11
CA GLU A 452 33.55 22.82 19.49
C GLU A 452 34.45 21.69 18.98
N GLY A 453 33.90 20.83 18.13
CA GLY A 453 34.48 19.62 17.58
C GLY A 453 33.58 19.07 16.47
N THR A 454 34.05 18.05 15.75
CA THR A 454 33.29 17.48 14.64
C THR A 454 32.09 16.69 15.17
N VAL A 455 30.88 17.08 14.75
CA VAL A 455 29.64 16.36 15.08
C VAL A 455 29.57 15.08 14.27
N ILE A 456 29.60 13.95 14.97
CA ILE A 456 29.64 12.59 14.40
C ILE A 456 28.25 11.94 14.30
N SER A 457 27.27 12.43 15.07
CA SER A 457 25.88 11.97 15.01
C SER A 457 24.93 13.09 15.39
N LEU A 458 23.81 13.18 14.69
CA LEU A 458 22.81 14.25 14.80
C LEU A 458 21.42 13.62 14.73
N ALA A 459 20.52 14.04 15.61
CA ALA A 459 19.13 13.58 15.67
C ALA A 459 18.17 14.74 15.99
N LEU A 460 17.11 14.90 15.20
CA LEU A 460 16.19 16.03 15.27
C LEU A 460 14.91 15.71 16.04
N ASP A 461 14.53 16.57 16.98
CA ASP A 461 13.20 16.60 17.57
C ASP A 461 12.31 17.59 16.82
N TRP A 462 11.59 17.06 15.81
CA TRP A 462 10.68 17.81 14.95
C TRP A 462 9.36 18.24 15.64
N LEU A 463 9.08 17.77 16.86
CA LEU A 463 7.88 18.15 17.63
C LEU A 463 8.18 19.27 18.64
N SER A 464 9.31 19.19 19.34
CA SER A 464 9.74 20.15 20.37
C SER A 464 10.71 21.21 19.83
N ALA A 465 11.15 21.09 18.57
CA ALA A 465 12.12 21.95 17.89
C ALA A 465 13.52 21.96 18.56
N ASN A 466 14.04 20.78 18.93
CA ASN A 466 15.41 20.62 19.45
C ASN A 466 16.29 19.83 18.45
N ILE A 467 17.61 20.01 18.54
CA ILE A 467 18.63 19.18 17.89
C ILE A 467 19.43 18.49 19.00
N TYR A 468 19.58 17.17 18.90
CA TYR A 468 20.49 16.37 19.72
C TYR A 468 21.72 16.03 18.87
N TRP A 469 22.89 16.00 19.49
CA TRP A 469 24.12 15.57 18.81
C TRP A 469 25.14 14.95 19.75
N ILE A 470 26.11 14.27 19.13
CA ILE A 470 27.37 13.83 19.74
C ILE A 470 28.51 14.44 18.90
N ASP A 471 29.51 14.98 19.57
CA ASP A 471 30.74 15.48 18.94
C ASP A 471 31.97 14.66 19.39
N ASN A 472 33.05 14.73 18.61
CA ASN A 472 34.27 13.97 18.88
C ASN A 472 35.16 14.52 20.01
N LYS A 473 34.71 15.56 20.73
CA LYS A 473 35.47 16.24 21.79
C LYS A 473 34.92 15.97 23.18
N TYR A 474 33.60 15.76 23.30
CA TYR A 474 32.92 15.51 24.56
C TYR A 474 32.19 14.17 24.55
N THR A 475 32.48 13.31 25.53
CA THR A 475 31.80 12.02 25.74
C THR A 475 30.40 12.22 26.33
N SER A 476 29.55 12.96 25.64
CA SER A 476 28.23 13.37 26.11
C SER A 476 27.23 13.61 24.97
N VAL A 477 25.96 13.34 25.25
CA VAL A 477 24.85 13.73 24.38
C VAL A 477 24.40 15.14 24.76
N GLN A 478 24.44 16.04 23.78
CA GLN A 478 24.12 17.46 23.94
C GLN A 478 22.81 17.80 23.22
N VAL A 479 22.12 18.84 23.69
CA VAL A 479 20.87 19.33 23.10
C VAL A 479 20.84 20.86 23.04
N ALA A 480 20.19 21.39 22.00
CA ALA A 480 19.88 22.81 21.87
C ALA A 480 18.59 23.01 21.05
N ALA A 481 17.97 24.19 21.13
CA ALA A 481 16.87 24.53 20.24
C ALA A 481 17.35 24.65 18.79
N SER A 482 16.53 24.24 17.81
CA SER A 482 16.90 24.17 16.39
C SER A 482 17.14 25.53 15.71
N GLU A 483 16.85 26.64 16.41
CA GLU A 483 17.28 27.99 16.05
C GLU A 483 18.75 28.30 16.42
N GLY A 484 19.48 27.38 17.06
CA GLY A 484 20.85 27.61 17.55
C GLY A 484 20.93 28.24 18.95
N LYS A 485 19.85 28.18 19.74
CA LYS A 485 19.73 28.83 21.06
C LYS A 485 19.67 27.81 22.19
N TYR A 486 20.18 28.21 23.36
CA TYR A 486 20.15 27.46 24.64
C TYR A 486 20.77 26.05 24.54
N ARG A 487 22.04 25.90 24.92
CA ARG A 487 22.76 24.60 24.94
C ARG A 487 22.67 23.95 26.33
N HIS A 488 22.45 22.65 26.37
CA HIS A 488 22.40 21.83 27.59
C HIS A 488 23.03 20.45 27.32
N VAL A 489 23.51 19.77 28.37
CA VAL A 489 24.10 18.42 28.28
C VAL A 489 23.11 17.45 28.90
N VAL A 490 22.55 16.54 28.10
CA VAL A 490 21.46 15.63 28.53
C VAL A 490 22.03 14.41 29.26
N LEU A 491 23.15 13.88 28.77
CA LEU A 491 23.85 12.73 29.35
C LEU A 491 25.36 12.91 29.20
N SER A 492 26.08 12.97 30.32
CA SER A 492 27.55 12.85 30.40
C SER A 492 28.00 11.56 31.10
N ASP A 493 27.21 11.11 32.07
CA ASP A 493 27.69 10.17 33.07
C ASP A 493 27.61 8.73 32.56
N GLY A 494 28.72 7.99 32.69
CA GLY A 494 28.78 6.60 32.22
C GLY A 494 28.63 6.45 30.70
N LEU A 495 29.09 7.44 29.93
CA LEU A 495 29.37 7.30 28.50
C LEU A 495 30.89 7.31 28.29
N TYR A 496 31.39 6.44 27.40
CA TYR A 496 32.82 6.27 27.12
C TYR A 496 33.17 6.66 25.69
N ASN A 497 32.48 6.07 24.71
CA ASN A 497 32.65 6.33 23.29
C ASN A 497 31.27 6.30 22.59
N PRO A 498 30.40 7.28 22.89
CA PRO A 498 29.10 7.40 22.23
C PRO A 498 29.32 7.72 20.74
N THR A 499 28.71 6.94 19.84
CA THR A 499 28.90 7.12 18.39
C THR A 499 27.63 7.49 17.64
N THR A 500 26.47 7.00 18.09
CA THR A 500 25.18 7.23 17.43
C THR A 500 24.12 7.63 18.46
N VAL A 501 23.35 8.67 18.15
CA VAL A 501 22.11 9.01 18.87
C VAL A 501 20.93 8.97 17.88
N VAL A 502 19.80 8.42 18.33
CA VAL A 502 18.52 8.46 17.61
C VAL A 502 17.41 8.84 18.59
N VAL A 503 16.41 9.60 18.11
CA VAL A 503 15.26 10.04 18.92
C VAL A 503 13.95 9.67 18.23
N HIS A 504 12.92 9.43 19.04
CA HIS A 504 11.54 9.28 18.59
C HIS A 504 10.61 10.20 19.41
N PRO A 505 10.46 11.47 18.98
CA PRO A 505 9.73 12.50 19.72
C PRO A 505 8.29 12.16 20.16
N PRO A 506 7.47 11.39 19.42
CA PRO A 506 6.12 11.04 19.84
C PRO A 506 6.04 10.15 21.10
N THR A 507 7.04 9.29 21.34
CA THR A 507 7.11 8.48 22.59
C THR A 507 8.10 9.03 23.61
N ALA A 508 8.75 10.15 23.29
CA ALA A 508 9.79 10.77 24.11
C ALA A 508 10.99 9.85 24.40
N SER A 509 11.31 8.94 23.48
CA SER A 509 12.41 7.97 23.60
C SER A 509 13.66 8.46 22.88
N MET A 510 14.83 8.22 23.47
CA MET A 510 16.15 8.41 22.87
C MET A 510 16.95 7.12 23.03
N CYS A 511 17.66 6.68 21.99
CA CYS A 511 18.57 5.54 22.05
C CYS A 511 19.97 5.93 21.57
N ILE A 512 20.98 5.34 22.20
CA ILE A 512 22.39 5.69 22.06
C ILE A 512 23.20 4.40 21.87
N VAL A 513 24.16 4.44 20.94
CA VAL A 513 25.25 3.46 20.85
C VAL A 513 26.47 4.02 21.59
N ASP A 514 27.00 3.26 22.54
CA ASP A 514 28.31 3.49 23.14
C ASP A 514 29.20 2.26 22.84
N LEU A 515 30.35 2.48 22.20
CA LEU A 515 31.26 1.39 21.84
C LEU A 515 32.19 0.98 23.00
N GLY A 516 32.20 1.72 24.11
CA GLY A 516 33.17 1.55 25.18
C GLY A 516 34.57 2.05 24.81
N GLY A 517 35.49 1.92 25.77
CA GLY A 517 36.91 2.27 25.62
C GLY A 517 37.84 1.06 25.76
N GLU A 518 39.04 1.19 25.21
CA GLU A 518 40.06 0.13 25.22
C GLU A 518 40.55 -0.23 26.64
N HIS A 519 41.21 -1.38 26.77
CA HIS A 519 41.87 -1.85 27.99
C HIS A 519 40.99 -1.93 29.27
N GLY A 520 39.85 -2.63 29.17
CA GLY A 520 39.12 -3.15 30.34
C GLY A 520 37.90 -2.35 30.79
N THR A 521 37.45 -1.38 29.99
CA THR A 521 36.14 -0.72 30.17
C THR A 521 35.01 -1.59 29.52
N PRO A 522 33.71 -1.22 29.59
CA PRO A 522 32.64 -2.15 29.23
C PRO A 522 32.54 -2.42 27.72
N ASN A 523 32.15 -3.65 27.35
CA ASN A 523 31.74 -4.04 25.99
C ASN A 523 30.71 -3.06 25.39
N PRO A 524 30.66 -2.90 24.05
CA PRO A 524 29.66 -2.12 23.35
C PRO A 524 28.22 -2.33 23.86
N THR A 525 27.49 -1.23 24.02
CA THR A 525 26.11 -1.20 24.49
C THR A 525 25.19 -0.45 23.54
N ILE A 526 23.95 -0.91 23.48
CA ILE A 526 22.82 -0.11 23.00
C ILE A 526 21.97 0.23 24.22
N GLU A 527 21.85 1.51 24.51
CA GLU A 527 21.10 2.04 25.64
C GLU A 527 19.94 2.91 25.17
N CYS A 528 18.83 2.91 25.90
CA CYS A 528 17.72 3.82 25.65
C CYS A 528 17.27 4.51 26.94
N ALA A 529 16.92 5.78 26.81
CA ALA A 529 16.43 6.66 27.86
C ALA A 529 15.18 7.41 27.38
N ALA A 530 14.58 8.19 28.27
CA ALA A 530 13.75 9.31 27.84
C ALA A 530 14.64 10.38 27.15
N MET A 531 14.02 11.25 26.35
CA MET A 531 14.71 12.36 25.68
C MET A 531 15.26 13.44 26.64
N ASP A 532 14.89 13.40 27.92
CA ASP A 532 15.52 14.18 28.99
C ASP A 532 16.60 13.41 29.78
N GLY A 533 17.08 12.29 29.23
CA GLY A 533 18.09 11.43 29.86
C GLY A 533 17.58 10.55 31.00
N SER A 534 16.36 10.79 31.51
CA SER A 534 15.78 9.99 32.59
C SER A 534 15.47 8.55 32.15
N ARG A 535 15.32 7.63 33.12
CA ARG A 535 14.93 6.23 32.89
C ARG A 535 15.88 5.42 31.95
N ARG A 536 17.13 5.85 31.80
CA ARG A 536 18.17 5.16 31.02
C ARG A 536 18.29 3.68 31.40
N ARG A 537 18.27 2.81 30.39
CA ARG A 537 18.42 1.35 30.50
C ARG A 537 19.29 0.82 29.37
N ILE A 538 20.13 -0.17 29.69
CA ILE A 538 20.83 -0.98 28.68
C ILE A 538 19.82 -1.96 28.08
N LEU A 539 19.63 -1.94 26.76
CA LEU A 539 18.87 -2.98 26.04
C LEU A 539 19.77 -4.12 25.59
N TRP A 540 20.99 -3.80 25.13
CA TRP A 540 21.90 -4.79 24.57
C TRP A 540 23.35 -4.55 25.01
N LYS A 541 24.10 -5.64 25.20
CA LYS A 541 25.52 -5.61 25.60
C LYS A 541 26.27 -6.89 25.19
N ARG A 542 26.98 -6.88 24.06
CA ARG A 542 27.87 -7.98 23.61
C ARG A 542 29.10 -7.42 22.87
N SER A 543 29.92 -8.32 22.30
CA SER A 543 31.21 -7.99 21.66
C SER A 543 31.13 -7.55 20.20
N LEU A 544 29.93 -7.48 19.61
CA LEU A 544 29.76 -7.03 18.21
C LEU A 544 29.64 -5.51 18.16
N VAL A 545 30.14 -4.90 17.09
CA VAL A 545 29.96 -3.45 16.85
C VAL A 545 28.64 -3.26 16.09
N PRO A 546 27.64 -2.55 16.65
CA PRO A 546 26.44 -2.21 15.91
C PRO A 546 26.76 -1.16 14.84
N VAL A 547 26.26 -1.37 13.63
CA VAL A 547 26.59 -0.59 12.42
C VAL A 547 25.50 0.42 12.06
N GLY A 548 24.25 0.16 12.46
CA GLY A 548 23.13 1.07 12.27
C GLY A 548 22.01 0.83 13.27
N LEU A 549 21.25 1.88 13.57
CA LEU A 549 20.21 1.93 14.60
C LEU A 549 19.04 2.78 14.11
N THR A 550 17.82 2.27 14.19
CA THR A 550 16.60 3.02 13.88
C THR A 550 15.42 2.60 14.76
N ILE A 551 14.51 3.54 15.01
CA ILE A 551 13.28 3.35 15.78
C ILE A 551 12.10 3.33 14.80
N VAL A 552 11.16 2.40 14.95
CA VAL A 552 10.06 2.18 13.99
C VAL A 552 8.73 2.00 14.73
N ASP A 553 7.62 2.07 14.00
CA ASP A 553 6.23 1.83 14.43
C ASP A 553 5.85 2.57 15.72
N ALA A 554 5.76 3.89 15.60
CA ALA A 554 5.42 4.81 16.68
C ALA A 554 6.29 4.61 17.95
N GLY A 555 7.53 4.15 17.80
CA GLY A 555 8.49 4.03 18.91
C GLY A 555 8.36 2.74 19.72
N THR A 556 7.69 1.72 19.17
CA THR A 556 7.54 0.40 19.83
C THR A 556 8.68 -0.56 19.52
N TRP A 557 9.29 -0.46 18.34
CA TRP A 557 10.35 -1.37 17.88
C TRP A 557 11.68 -0.65 17.69
N LEU A 558 12.76 -1.28 18.16
CA LEU A 558 14.13 -0.86 17.88
C LEU A 558 14.77 -1.85 16.91
N TYR A 559 15.09 -1.38 15.70
CA TYR A 559 15.80 -2.15 14.69
C TYR A 559 17.28 -1.75 14.73
N TRP A 560 18.16 -2.75 14.75
CA TRP A 560 19.61 -2.52 14.72
C TRP A 560 20.32 -3.62 13.93
N ALA A 561 21.51 -3.31 13.43
CA ALA A 561 22.31 -4.25 12.66
C ALA A 561 23.75 -4.34 13.18
N ASP A 562 24.37 -5.51 13.06
CA ASP A 562 25.81 -5.71 13.21
C ASP A 562 26.47 -5.94 11.84
N GLN A 563 27.70 -6.46 11.82
CA GLN A 563 28.48 -6.69 10.60
C GLN A 563 27.98 -7.86 9.74
N GLU A 564 27.08 -8.71 10.24
CA GLU A 564 26.57 -9.91 9.56
C GLU A 564 25.04 -10.05 9.56
N SER A 565 24.33 -9.37 10.47
CA SER A 565 22.93 -9.65 10.83
C SER A 565 22.10 -8.41 11.15
N ILE A 566 20.78 -8.51 10.94
CA ILE A 566 19.77 -7.50 11.31
C ILE A 566 18.86 -8.07 12.40
N HIS A 567 18.60 -7.27 13.45
CA HIS A 567 17.87 -7.66 14.66
C HIS A 567 16.73 -6.68 14.98
N LEU A 568 15.72 -7.20 15.68
CA LEU A 568 14.57 -6.49 16.22
C LEU A 568 14.54 -6.63 17.75
N ASP A 569 14.36 -5.53 18.47
CA ASP A 569 14.16 -5.55 19.92
C ASP A 569 12.88 -4.84 20.38
N GLY A 570 12.32 -5.38 21.48
CA GLY A 570 11.04 -4.99 22.06
C GLY A 570 10.55 -5.97 23.14
N SER A 571 10.88 -7.27 23.02
CA SER A 571 10.47 -8.30 23.99
C SER A 571 11.40 -9.52 24.13
N GLY A 572 12.51 -9.62 23.36
CA GLY A 572 13.37 -10.81 23.43
C GLY A 572 14.44 -11.00 22.35
N HIS A 573 14.89 -9.94 21.67
CA HIS A 573 15.90 -9.97 20.60
C HIS A 573 15.61 -11.00 19.46
N ARG A 574 14.78 -10.61 18.48
CA ARG A 574 14.51 -11.44 17.29
C ARG A 574 15.53 -11.15 16.18
N LEU A 575 16.28 -12.17 15.76
CA LEU A 575 17.07 -12.15 14.53
C LEU A 575 16.12 -12.11 13.32
N ILE A 576 16.34 -11.19 12.38
CA ILE A 576 15.51 -11.03 11.17
C ILE A 576 16.25 -11.59 9.94
N ARG A 577 17.51 -11.19 9.73
CA ARG A 577 18.36 -11.62 8.62
C ARG A 577 19.78 -11.92 9.12
N ARG A 578 20.47 -12.85 8.46
CA ARG A 578 21.83 -13.31 8.82
C ARG A 578 22.63 -13.64 7.56
N GLY A 579 23.94 -13.38 7.59
CA GLY A 579 24.88 -13.76 6.53
C GLY A 579 25.18 -12.64 5.54
N ILE A 580 24.81 -11.40 5.86
CA ILE A 580 25.04 -10.24 5.00
C ILE A 580 26.51 -9.82 5.11
N GLN A 581 27.34 -10.24 4.17
CA GLN A 581 28.77 -9.92 4.20
C GLN A 581 29.05 -8.46 3.82
N GLY A 582 29.97 -7.83 4.54
CA GLY A 582 30.43 -6.46 4.25
C GLY A 582 29.40 -5.37 4.57
N PHE A 583 28.52 -5.60 5.55
CA PHE A 583 27.49 -4.67 5.99
C PHE A 583 28.06 -3.30 6.39
N THR A 584 27.43 -2.19 5.97
CA THR A 584 27.99 -0.83 6.15
C THR A 584 27.02 0.25 6.63
N LEU A 585 25.75 0.26 6.20
CA LEU A 585 24.71 1.21 6.63
C LEU A 585 23.35 0.53 6.66
N PHE A 586 22.39 1.06 7.43
CA PHE A 586 21.07 0.46 7.66
C PHE A 586 19.98 1.48 7.97
N THR A 587 18.78 1.31 7.39
CA THR A 587 17.58 2.04 7.79
C THR A 587 16.30 1.25 7.50
N VAL A 588 15.21 1.59 8.20
CA VAL A 588 13.89 0.96 8.13
C VAL A 588 12.82 2.05 8.29
N GLY A 589 11.78 2.02 7.45
CA GLY A 589 10.68 2.99 7.46
C GLY A 589 9.67 2.75 6.33
N ASP A 590 8.43 3.20 6.53
CA ASP A 590 7.30 3.04 5.58
C ASP A 590 7.13 1.61 5.02
N GLY A 591 7.31 0.59 5.88
CA GLY A 591 7.20 -0.83 5.54
C GLY A 591 8.42 -1.47 4.85
N MET A 592 9.45 -0.68 4.57
CA MET A 592 10.66 -1.10 3.85
C MET A 592 11.90 -1.13 4.75
N MET A 593 12.85 -2.01 4.45
CA MET A 593 14.20 -2.01 4.99
C MET A 593 15.25 -1.84 3.88
N PHE A 594 16.29 -1.04 4.16
CA PHE A 594 17.40 -0.75 3.25
C PHE A 594 18.73 -0.95 3.96
N TRP A 595 19.71 -1.53 3.26
CA TRP A 595 21.06 -1.69 3.77
C TRP A 595 22.09 -1.60 2.65
N THR A 596 23.35 -1.36 3.02
CA THR A 596 24.47 -1.32 2.06
C THR A 596 25.55 -2.35 2.38
N THR A 597 26.11 -2.94 1.34
CA THR A 597 27.25 -3.88 1.44
C THR A 597 28.43 -3.40 0.60
N ALA A 598 29.63 -3.42 1.18
CA ALA A 598 30.87 -3.18 0.46
C ALA A 598 31.17 -4.34 -0.51
N ALA A 599 31.40 -4.03 -1.78
CA ALA A 599 31.82 -4.99 -2.80
C ALA A 599 33.35 -5.01 -2.95
N HIS A 600 33.90 -6.11 -3.49
CA HIS A 600 35.35 -6.35 -3.62
C HIS A 600 36.11 -5.29 -4.46
N ASN A 601 35.40 -4.46 -5.23
CA ASN A 601 35.94 -3.37 -6.05
C ASN A 601 35.84 -1.98 -5.38
N HIS A 602 35.62 -1.91 -4.06
CA HIS A 602 35.33 -0.69 -3.27
C HIS A 602 34.01 0.02 -3.58
N ALA A 603 33.18 -0.50 -4.51
CA ALA A 603 31.83 0.01 -4.72
C ALA A 603 30.89 -0.41 -3.58
N MET A 604 29.83 0.35 -3.36
CA MET A 604 28.77 0.03 -2.40
C MET A 604 27.53 -0.46 -3.18
N LYS A 605 27.01 -1.63 -2.82
CA LYS A 605 25.70 -2.11 -3.30
C LYS A 605 24.62 -1.67 -2.33
N VAL A 606 23.53 -1.13 -2.85
CA VAL A 606 22.32 -0.79 -2.08
C VAL A 606 21.29 -1.89 -2.30
N TRP A 607 20.72 -2.36 -1.20
CA TRP A 607 19.71 -3.42 -1.16
C TRP A 607 18.42 -2.89 -0.55
N HIS A 608 17.29 -3.45 -0.97
CA HIS A 608 16.01 -3.19 -0.34
C HIS A 608 15.15 -4.45 -0.23
N SER A 609 14.31 -4.50 0.80
CA SER A 609 13.27 -5.52 0.94
C SER A 609 12.08 -4.96 1.71
N GLN A 610 10.89 -5.49 1.44
CA GLN A 610 9.74 -5.32 2.33
C GLN A 610 9.96 -6.19 3.58
N LEU A 611 9.38 -5.80 4.72
CA LEU A 611 9.63 -6.47 6.01
C LEU A 611 9.42 -8.00 6.03
N GLU A 612 8.58 -8.53 5.12
CA GLU A 612 8.20 -9.94 5.04
C GLU A 612 8.65 -10.64 3.74
N ALA A 613 9.41 -9.97 2.86
CA ALA A 613 9.69 -10.44 1.50
C ALA A 613 11.15 -10.92 1.26
N GLU A 614 11.40 -11.45 0.06
CA GLU A 614 12.74 -11.78 -0.42
C GLU A 614 13.59 -10.53 -0.74
N GLU A 615 14.87 -10.73 -1.02
CA GLU A 615 15.88 -9.66 -1.12
C GLU A 615 16.05 -9.19 -2.57
N ASN A 616 15.91 -7.87 -2.79
CA ASN A 616 16.16 -7.27 -4.09
C ASN A 616 17.43 -6.42 -4.03
N TRP A 617 18.42 -6.79 -4.85
CA TRP A 617 19.54 -5.90 -5.15
C TRP A 617 19.04 -4.76 -6.04
N TRP A 618 19.19 -3.52 -5.60
CA TRP A 618 18.60 -2.37 -6.28
C TRP A 618 19.58 -1.75 -7.28
N PHE A 619 20.70 -1.20 -6.79
CA PHE A 619 21.76 -0.62 -7.64
C PHE A 619 23.14 -0.71 -6.96
N GLN A 620 24.19 -0.34 -7.68
CA GLN A 620 25.57 -0.23 -7.18
C GLN A 620 26.10 1.17 -7.46
N THR A 621 26.74 1.80 -6.47
CA THR A 621 27.39 3.11 -6.60
C THR A 621 28.88 3.04 -6.27
N ASN A 622 29.66 3.89 -6.93
CA ASN A 622 31.07 4.10 -6.63
C ASN A 622 31.27 5.30 -5.67
N GLN A 623 30.22 6.06 -5.35
CA GLN A 623 30.27 7.07 -4.29
C GLN A 623 30.31 6.37 -2.92
N LYS A 624 31.18 6.84 -2.02
CA LYS A 624 31.13 6.42 -0.63
C LYS A 624 29.94 7.12 0.07
N LEU A 625 28.96 6.33 0.47
CA LEU A 625 27.85 6.78 1.30
C LEU A 625 28.31 6.96 2.75
N VAL A 626 27.76 7.97 3.40
CA VAL A 626 27.95 8.32 4.81
C VAL A 626 26.76 7.84 5.64
N ASP A 627 25.54 7.99 5.11
CA ASP A 627 24.29 7.71 5.84
C ASP A 627 23.13 7.37 4.87
N ILE A 628 22.14 6.63 5.35
CA ILE A 628 20.86 6.39 4.68
C ILE A 628 19.71 6.52 5.69
N LYS A 629 18.72 7.38 5.40
CA LYS A 629 17.59 7.62 6.30
C LYS A 629 16.28 7.77 5.53
N ILE A 630 15.21 7.15 6.02
CA ILE A 630 13.86 7.24 5.47
C ILE A 630 13.05 8.30 6.22
N TYR A 631 12.31 9.10 5.47
CA TYR A 631 11.41 10.12 5.98
C TYR A 631 10.06 10.02 5.26
N SER A 632 8.97 10.27 5.99
CA SER A 632 7.66 10.45 5.40
C SER A 632 6.83 11.46 6.18
N LYS A 633 5.85 12.07 5.50
CA LYS A 633 4.88 12.98 6.11
C LYS A 633 4.03 12.30 7.20
N LEU A 634 3.99 10.96 7.25
CA LEU A 634 3.31 10.16 8.28
C LEU A 634 4.23 9.83 9.47
N TYR A 635 5.51 9.51 9.21
CA TYR A 635 6.47 9.20 10.28
C TYR A 635 6.76 10.40 11.18
N GLN A 636 6.84 11.62 10.61
CA GLN A 636 7.03 12.86 11.39
C GLN A 636 5.71 13.50 11.89
N GLN A 637 4.76 12.68 12.34
CA GLN A 637 3.52 13.14 13.00
C GLN A 637 3.55 12.87 14.51
N GLY A 638 2.39 13.00 15.17
CA GLY A 638 2.21 12.82 16.62
C GLY A 638 2.15 14.13 17.41
N ARG A 639 2.10 13.99 18.74
CA ARG A 639 2.24 15.06 19.74
C ARG A 639 2.99 14.52 20.95
N ASN A 640 3.68 15.39 21.66
CA ASN A 640 4.35 15.11 22.93
C ASN A 640 4.11 16.27 23.92
N GLY A 641 4.60 16.16 25.16
CA GLY A 641 4.41 17.19 26.20
C GLY A 641 5.02 18.57 25.90
N CYS A 642 5.86 18.70 24.87
CA CYS A 642 6.45 19.95 24.43
C CYS A 642 5.75 20.57 23.20
N SER A 643 4.91 19.81 22.49
CA SER A 643 4.32 20.20 21.20
C SER A 643 3.39 21.42 21.27
N GLU A 644 2.83 21.71 22.45
CA GLU A 644 1.96 22.87 22.66
C GLU A 644 2.68 23.92 23.53
N LYS A 645 2.92 25.11 22.97
CA LYS A 645 3.59 26.26 23.62
C LYS A 645 4.95 25.91 24.26
N HIS A 646 5.77 25.06 23.63
CA HIS A 646 7.02 24.51 24.17
C HIS A 646 6.85 23.90 25.58
N GLY A 647 5.70 23.28 25.86
CA GLY A 647 5.34 22.73 27.18
C GLY A 647 5.24 23.78 28.31
N GLY A 648 5.26 25.08 27.98
CA GLY A 648 5.40 26.17 28.95
C GLY A 648 6.84 26.42 29.44
N CYS A 649 7.85 25.82 28.80
CA CYS A 649 9.26 26.08 29.13
C CYS A 649 9.75 27.38 28.49
N SER A 650 10.57 28.12 29.24
CA SER A 650 11.14 29.41 28.80
C SER A 650 12.45 29.30 28.00
N GLN A 651 13.13 28.15 28.03
CA GLN A 651 14.33 27.86 27.25
C GLN A 651 14.19 26.53 26.52
N ILE A 652 14.58 25.41 27.15
CA ILE A 652 14.53 24.08 26.53
C ILE A 652 13.36 23.29 27.12
N CYS A 653 12.58 22.63 26.27
CA CYS A 653 11.59 21.62 26.66
C CYS A 653 12.06 20.26 26.15
N LEU A 654 12.24 19.30 27.05
CA LEU A 654 12.57 17.92 26.70
C LEU A 654 11.35 17.03 27.04
N PRO A 655 10.79 16.28 26.08
CA PRO A 655 9.65 15.41 26.35
C PRO A 655 10.11 14.19 27.17
N ASN A 656 9.21 13.62 27.97
CA ASN A 656 9.49 12.37 28.69
C ASN A 656 8.19 11.53 28.90
N PRO A 657 8.28 10.26 29.33
CA PRO A 657 7.09 9.42 29.61
C PRO A 657 6.19 9.87 30.78
N GLN A 658 6.43 11.04 31.37
CA GLN A 658 5.59 11.70 32.37
C GLN A 658 4.99 13.03 31.82
N GLY A 659 5.27 13.38 30.56
CA GLY A 659 4.89 14.63 29.91
C GLY A 659 6.12 15.32 29.32
N ARG A 660 6.75 16.19 30.12
CA ARG A 660 7.97 16.93 29.76
C ARG A 660 8.75 17.36 31.00
N SER A 661 10.01 17.70 30.81
CA SER A 661 10.83 18.48 31.75
C SER A 661 11.33 19.77 31.07
N CYS A 662 11.48 20.85 31.84
CA CYS A 662 12.08 22.10 31.36
C CYS A 662 13.53 22.18 31.81
N TRP A 663 14.41 22.62 30.92
CA TRP A 663 15.84 22.73 31.21
C TRP A 663 16.39 24.10 30.80
N CYS A 664 17.43 24.51 31.52
CA CYS A 664 18.06 25.81 31.37
C CYS A 664 19.50 25.65 30.86
N THR A 665 19.95 26.62 30.08
CA THR A 665 21.34 26.69 29.62
C THR A 665 22.29 27.10 30.75
N THR A 666 23.58 26.79 30.60
CA THR A 666 24.62 27.06 31.60
C THR A 666 24.59 28.51 32.09
N GLY A 667 24.51 28.71 33.41
CA GLY A 667 24.39 30.04 34.03
C GLY A 667 22.96 30.52 34.27
N TYR A 668 21.95 29.66 34.10
CA TYR A 668 20.56 29.87 34.50
C TYR A 668 20.08 28.74 35.41
N ILE A 669 19.07 29.02 36.26
CA ILE A 669 18.43 28.06 37.17
C ILE A 669 16.93 28.06 36.91
N LEU A 670 16.28 26.90 37.04
CA LEU A 670 14.85 26.73 36.82
C LEU A 670 14.05 27.17 38.07
N GLU A 671 13.14 28.11 37.89
CA GLU A 671 12.12 28.54 38.86
C GLU A 671 10.75 28.00 38.42
N ARG A 672 9.96 27.49 39.38
CA ARG A 672 8.57 27.01 39.18
C ARG A 672 8.41 26.04 37.99
N ASP A 673 9.39 25.15 37.82
CA ASP A 673 9.42 24.09 36.80
C ASP A 673 9.16 24.54 35.35
N THR A 674 9.43 25.83 35.05
CA THR A 674 9.10 26.49 33.77
C THR A 674 10.03 27.64 33.38
N VAL A 675 10.42 28.50 34.32
CA VAL A 675 11.10 29.80 34.05
C VAL A 675 12.58 29.73 34.39
N CYS A 676 13.47 29.98 33.42
CA CYS A 676 14.90 29.98 33.61
C CYS A 676 15.40 31.38 33.98
N ILE A 677 15.68 31.60 35.28
CA ILE A 677 16.24 32.85 35.79
C ILE A 677 17.78 32.81 35.77
N LYS A 678 18.43 33.95 35.54
CA LYS A 678 19.90 34.02 35.46
C LYS A 678 20.51 33.75 36.83
N ALA A 679 21.51 32.86 36.91
CA ALA A 679 22.14 32.50 38.17
C ALA A 679 22.87 33.70 38.80
N MET A 680 22.62 33.94 40.10
CA MET A 680 23.23 35.04 40.83
C MET A 680 24.72 34.78 41.06
N LYS A 681 25.59 35.56 40.40
CA LYS A 681 27.04 35.49 40.60
C LYS A 681 27.43 36.24 41.87
N CYS A 682 27.70 35.51 42.94
CA CYS A 682 28.34 36.05 44.13
C CYS A 682 29.85 36.18 43.91
N SER A 683 30.45 37.29 44.35
CA SER A 683 31.90 37.48 44.37
C SER A 683 32.50 36.78 45.59
N GLU A 684 33.73 36.26 45.50
CA GLU A 684 34.43 35.76 46.69
C GLU A 684 34.56 36.87 47.76
N PRO A 685 34.44 36.54 49.06
CA PRO A 685 34.31 35.20 49.65
C PRO A 685 32.85 34.72 49.79
N PHE A 686 31.89 35.16 48.95
CA PHE A 686 30.48 34.81 49.08
C PHE A 686 30.02 33.73 48.08
N GLN A 687 29.16 32.81 48.55
CA GLN A 687 28.47 31.79 47.75
C GLN A 687 26.95 32.06 47.75
N ALA A 688 26.23 31.66 46.70
CA ALA A 688 24.77 31.79 46.66
C ALA A 688 24.07 30.74 47.56
N CYS A 689 22.96 31.12 48.19
CA CYS A 689 22.05 30.19 48.87
C CYS A 689 21.41 29.18 47.90
N SER A 690 20.89 28.07 48.42
CA SER A 690 20.25 27.00 47.61
C SER A 690 18.92 27.40 46.95
N ASP A 691 18.32 28.50 47.38
CA ASP A 691 17.18 29.18 46.75
C ASP A 691 17.61 30.28 45.76
N ASN A 692 18.93 30.50 45.61
CA ASN A 692 19.59 31.55 44.84
C ASN A 692 19.18 32.99 45.21
N SER A 693 18.56 33.21 46.39
CA SER A 693 17.97 34.51 46.75
C SER A 693 18.98 35.52 47.31
N LYS A 694 20.09 35.04 47.88
CA LYS A 694 21.12 35.84 48.57
C LYS A 694 22.51 35.22 48.44
N CYS A 695 23.53 36.06 48.62
CA CYS A 695 24.92 35.67 48.77
C CYS A 695 25.32 35.62 50.26
N ILE A 696 26.00 34.56 50.70
CA ILE A 696 26.45 34.31 52.08
C ILE A 696 27.97 34.07 52.13
N ALA A 697 28.65 34.58 53.16
CA ALA A 697 30.11 34.50 53.26
C ALA A 697 30.59 33.10 53.66
N ILE A 698 31.62 32.62 52.98
CA ILE A 698 32.32 31.35 53.27
C ILE A 698 33.21 31.55 54.49
N THR A 699 32.77 31.08 55.66
CA THR A 699 33.61 31.01 56.86
C THR A 699 34.49 29.75 56.82
N PRO A 700 35.83 29.87 56.91
CA PRO A 700 36.71 28.71 56.84
C PRO A 700 36.61 27.88 58.13
N SER A 701 36.03 26.68 58.03
CA SER A 701 36.06 25.71 59.13
C SER A 701 37.47 25.15 59.31
N ARG A 702 37.89 25.01 60.57
CA ARG A 702 39.29 24.76 60.94
C ARG A 702 39.67 23.30 60.71
N THR A 703 40.69 23.06 59.88
CA THR A 703 41.19 21.71 59.57
C THR A 703 41.80 21.03 60.81
N THR A 704 41.32 19.84 61.15
CA THR A 704 42.05 18.85 61.96
C THR A 704 41.94 17.49 61.28
N LEU A 705 43.09 16.90 60.93
CA LEU A 705 43.18 15.66 60.17
C LEU A 705 44.30 14.82 60.77
N LEU A 706 43.95 13.76 61.51
CA LEU A 706 44.91 12.80 62.05
C LEU A 706 44.25 11.42 62.19
N GLN A 707 45.07 10.37 62.11
CA GLN A 707 44.70 9.10 61.50
C GLN A 707 44.25 8.00 62.49
N THR A 708 43.45 7.05 61.98
CA THR A 708 43.42 5.61 62.31
C THR A 708 43.36 5.11 63.77
N LYS A 709 42.22 4.46 64.12
CA LYS A 709 42.02 3.02 64.50
C LYS A 709 43.08 2.28 65.38
N PRO A 710 42.72 1.22 66.17
CA PRO A 710 41.44 0.49 66.27
C PRO A 710 40.97 0.07 67.71
N PHE A 711 39.88 -0.70 67.78
CA PHE A 711 39.56 -1.78 68.76
C PHE A 711 39.65 -1.55 70.30
N HIS A 712 38.53 -1.75 71.02
CA HIS A 712 38.29 -3.05 71.71
C HIS A 712 36.83 -3.26 72.18
N GLU A 713 36.61 -4.41 72.82
CA GLU A 713 35.35 -5.13 73.08
C GLU A 713 34.90 -5.06 74.56
N LYS A 714 33.65 -5.53 74.85
CA LYS A 714 33.18 -6.10 76.15
C LYS A 714 33.02 -5.14 77.37
N LYS A 715 32.15 -5.40 78.37
CA LYS A 715 30.84 -6.13 78.46
C LYS A 715 30.22 -5.89 79.86
N THR A 716 28.88 -5.72 79.95
CA THR A 716 28.04 -5.84 81.20
C THR A 716 28.38 -4.89 82.38
N LEU A 717 27.52 -4.61 83.38
CA LEU A 717 26.14 -5.05 83.71
C LEU A 717 25.34 -3.84 84.29
N ALA A 718 23.99 -3.93 84.35
CA ALA A 718 23.11 -2.93 84.97
C ALA A 718 22.96 -3.11 86.49
N PRO A 719 22.25 -2.22 87.21
CA PRO A 719 20.85 -2.56 87.55
C PRO A 719 19.84 -1.37 87.74
N ILE A 720 18.53 -1.67 87.62
CA ILE A 720 17.38 -1.26 88.51
C ILE A 720 17.22 0.27 88.82
N LYS A 721 16.08 0.98 88.67
CA LYS A 721 14.61 0.73 88.46
C LYS A 721 13.94 2.08 88.02
N ILE A 722 12.64 2.31 87.75
CA ILE A 722 11.40 1.50 87.68
C ILE A 722 10.49 1.96 86.50
N THR A 723 9.29 2.53 86.70
CA THR A 723 8.23 2.78 85.68
C THR A 723 7.16 3.80 86.09
N THR A 724 6.52 4.46 85.11
CA THR A 724 5.05 4.67 85.06
C THR A 724 4.55 4.76 83.59
N LYS A 725 3.23 4.74 83.33
CA LYS A 725 2.61 4.35 82.04
C LYS A 725 1.75 5.44 81.35
N LYS A 726 1.38 5.16 80.08
CA LYS A 726 0.40 5.87 79.22
C LYS A 726 -1.00 6.00 79.85
N PRO A 727 -1.88 6.85 79.25
CA PRO A 727 -3.11 6.31 78.63
C PRO A 727 -3.35 6.81 77.18
N VAL A 728 -4.44 6.34 76.52
CA VAL A 728 -4.83 6.62 75.12
C VAL A 728 -6.38 6.57 74.96
N THR A 729 -6.95 7.21 73.91
CA THR A 729 -8.38 7.21 73.43
C THR A 729 -9.32 8.24 74.10
N LYS A 730 -10.41 8.82 73.50
CA LYS A 730 -11.08 8.66 72.16
C LYS A 730 -12.08 9.82 71.83
N LYS A 731 -12.40 10.02 70.52
CA LYS A 731 -13.68 10.51 69.86
C LYS A 731 -14.15 12.01 69.76
N MET A 732 -14.64 12.35 68.54
CA MET A 732 -15.76 13.29 68.11
C MET A 732 -15.61 14.82 68.39
N HIS A 733 -16.30 15.79 67.73
CA HIS A 733 -17.42 15.92 66.74
C HIS A 733 -17.11 17.15 65.80
N VAL A 734 -17.47 17.30 64.50
CA VAL A 734 -18.79 17.65 63.86
C VAL A 734 -19.37 18.99 64.38
N GLN A 735 -19.78 20.01 63.60
CA GLN A 735 -19.88 20.36 62.15
C GLN A 735 -19.95 21.95 62.04
N PRO A 736 -20.53 22.70 61.04
CA PRO A 736 -21.12 22.43 59.70
C PRO A 736 -20.67 23.37 58.54
N GLN A 737 -21.07 23.07 57.28
CA GLN A 737 -21.47 24.05 56.23
C GLN A 737 -22.45 23.36 55.23
N THR A 738 -23.15 24.11 54.37
CA THR A 738 -24.45 23.69 53.78
C THR A 738 -24.54 23.62 52.25
N LYS A 739 -25.06 22.47 51.76
CA LYS A 739 -25.99 22.24 50.61
C LYS A 739 -25.86 23.10 49.33
N TYR A 740 -25.85 22.42 48.18
CA TYR A 740 -26.99 22.43 47.24
C TYR A 740 -27.19 21.03 46.60
N LYS A 741 -28.17 20.86 45.70
CA LYS A 741 -28.80 19.56 45.35
C LYS A 741 -28.32 18.89 44.05
N SER A 742 -28.63 17.59 43.95
CA SER A 742 -28.42 16.68 42.81
C SER A 742 -29.69 16.44 41.97
N THR A 743 -29.52 15.80 40.81
CA THR A 743 -30.56 15.08 40.04
C THR A 743 -30.03 13.69 39.66
N THR A 744 -30.90 12.70 39.48
CA THR A 744 -30.55 11.26 39.39
C THR A 744 -31.34 10.53 38.31
N VAL A 745 -30.73 9.56 37.63
CA VAL A 745 -31.41 8.52 36.79
C VAL A 745 -30.78 7.14 37.09
N THR A 746 -31.48 6.05 36.74
CA THR A 746 -31.50 4.79 37.50
C THR A 746 -30.78 3.60 36.84
N VAL A 747 -30.46 2.60 37.66
CA VAL A 747 -29.86 1.28 37.33
C VAL A 747 -30.90 0.28 36.79
N TYR A 748 -30.47 -0.69 35.98
CA TYR A 748 -31.10 -2.02 35.90
C TYR A 748 -30.06 -3.16 36.02
N LYS A 749 -30.53 -4.32 36.49
CA LYS A 749 -29.80 -5.60 36.67
C LYS A 749 -30.75 -6.76 36.37
N SER A 750 -30.21 -7.91 35.94
CA SER A 750 -30.91 -9.19 35.96
C SER A 750 -29.95 -10.39 36.10
N THR A 751 -30.43 -11.46 36.73
CA THR A 751 -29.83 -12.82 36.82
C THR A 751 -30.63 -13.77 35.90
N THR A 752 -30.38 -15.08 35.69
CA THR A 752 -29.64 -16.14 36.44
C THR A 752 -29.00 -17.12 35.39
N SER A 753 -28.83 -18.46 35.43
CA SER A 753 -29.24 -19.58 36.31
C SER A 753 -28.34 -20.84 36.14
N THR A 754 -28.62 -21.88 36.94
CA THR A 754 -28.10 -23.28 37.01
C THR A 754 -28.46 -24.19 35.78
N THR A 755 -28.06 -25.48 35.62
CA THR A 755 -27.87 -26.57 36.61
C THR A 755 -27.12 -27.85 36.09
N THR A 756 -26.24 -28.48 36.93
CA THR A 756 -25.95 -29.95 37.08
C THR A 756 -25.41 -30.83 35.90
N GLN A 757 -24.84 -32.07 36.05
CA GLN A 757 -24.65 -33.03 37.17
C GLN A 757 -23.48 -34.06 36.94
N ILE A 758 -22.83 -34.57 38.02
CA ILE A 758 -22.29 -35.97 38.29
C ILE A 758 -21.31 -36.69 37.29
N LEU A 759 -20.48 -37.71 37.62
CA LEU A 759 -19.54 -38.06 38.74
C LEU A 759 -18.67 -39.32 38.28
N PRO A 760 -17.89 -40.12 39.08
CA PRO A 760 -16.50 -40.49 38.71
C PRO A 760 -16.15 -42.02 38.82
N SER A 761 -14.86 -42.37 39.07
CA SER A 761 -14.31 -43.59 39.76
C SER A 761 -13.28 -44.42 38.94
N ARG A 762 -12.21 -45.10 39.43
CA ARG A 762 -11.30 -45.04 40.63
C ARG A 762 -10.15 -46.10 40.49
N ARG A 763 -8.97 -45.84 41.09
CA ARG A 763 -7.89 -46.82 41.49
C ARG A 763 -7.27 -47.61 40.30
N GLY A 764 -6.09 -48.28 40.35
CA GLY A 764 -4.97 -48.51 41.30
C GLY A 764 -3.88 -49.32 40.54
N GLN A 765 -2.70 -49.74 41.04
CA GLN A 765 -1.93 -49.57 42.29
C GLN A 765 -0.44 -50.00 42.04
N LYS A 766 0.44 -50.12 43.06
CA LYS A 766 1.85 -50.63 42.98
C LYS A 766 2.00 -52.02 43.65
N PRO A 767 3.05 -52.83 43.36
CA PRO A 767 4.22 -52.88 44.29
C PRO A 767 5.64 -53.26 43.73
N THR A 768 6.68 -52.72 44.39
CA THR A 768 8.06 -53.24 44.74
C THR A 768 9.01 -54.08 43.84
N ARG A 769 10.20 -53.46 43.55
CA ARG A 769 11.65 -53.84 43.77
C ARG A 769 12.07 -55.24 44.31
N PRO A 770 13.33 -55.74 44.08
CA PRO A 770 14.68 -55.13 44.36
C PRO A 770 15.61 -54.95 43.11
N ALA A 771 16.61 -54.06 42.99
CA ALA A 771 17.87 -53.73 43.74
C ALA A 771 19.06 -54.70 43.45
N ALA A 772 20.32 -54.31 43.22
CA ALA A 772 21.08 -53.02 43.23
C ALA A 772 22.08 -52.97 42.01
N GLU A 773 22.95 -51.97 41.72
CA GLU A 773 23.92 -51.17 42.51
C GLU A 773 24.11 -49.68 42.05
N LYS A 774 25.19 -49.02 42.52
CA LYS A 774 25.52 -47.56 42.49
C LYS A 774 26.14 -47.12 41.14
N TRP A 775 26.25 -45.83 40.75
CA TRP A 775 26.90 -44.67 41.40
C TRP A 775 26.00 -43.42 41.57
N GLN A 776 26.43 -42.45 42.39
CA GLN A 776 25.63 -41.27 42.80
C GLN A 776 26.17 -39.94 42.24
N LYS A 777 25.25 -38.96 42.04
CA LYS A 777 25.56 -37.52 41.92
C LYS A 777 25.25 -36.79 43.25
N PRO A 778 25.86 -35.62 43.52
CA PRO A 778 25.41 -34.69 44.56
C PRO A 778 24.03 -34.09 44.26
N SER A 779 23.37 -33.54 45.29
CA SER A 779 21.95 -33.12 45.26
C SER A 779 21.72 -31.61 45.42
N LEU A 780 20.51 -31.17 45.08
CA LEU A 780 20.01 -29.79 45.23
C LEU A 780 20.04 -29.26 46.68
N VAL A 781 20.11 -27.94 46.79
CA VAL A 781 19.58 -27.17 47.93
C VAL A 781 18.09 -26.89 47.69
N GLN A 782 17.25 -27.13 48.71
CA GLN A 782 15.84 -26.71 48.75
C GLN A 782 15.76 -25.24 49.21
N GLY A 783 14.76 -24.42 48.87
CA GLY A 783 13.55 -24.61 48.08
C GLY A 783 12.52 -23.55 48.48
N VAL A 784 11.83 -22.91 47.53
CA VAL A 784 10.85 -21.83 47.79
C VAL A 784 9.46 -22.27 47.34
N LYS A 785 8.41 -21.79 48.04
CA LYS A 785 7.03 -22.24 47.87
C LYS A 785 6.39 -21.73 46.58
N GLN A 786 5.44 -22.51 46.09
CA GLN A 786 4.68 -22.28 44.87
C GLN A 786 3.38 -21.51 45.18
N SER A 787 3.30 -20.26 44.73
CA SER A 787 2.04 -19.50 44.69
C SER A 787 2.14 -18.35 43.67
N ASP A 788 2.07 -18.70 42.38
CA ASP A 788 1.34 -17.95 41.35
C ASP A 788 1.25 -18.84 40.10
N LEU A 789 0.03 -19.07 39.61
CA LEU A 789 -0.24 -19.98 38.49
C LEU A 789 -0.93 -19.20 37.36
N GLY A 790 -0.12 -18.56 36.51
CA GLY A 790 -0.57 -18.08 35.21
C GLY A 790 -0.74 -19.26 34.25
N SER A 791 -1.93 -19.46 33.71
CA SER A 791 -2.20 -20.52 32.73
C SER A 791 -1.65 -20.14 31.34
N HIS A 792 -0.53 -20.72 30.94
CA HIS A 792 -0.08 -20.64 29.55
C HIS A 792 -1.06 -21.38 28.64
N ALA A 793 -1.72 -20.64 27.74
CA ALA A 793 -2.54 -21.21 26.68
C ALA A 793 -1.63 -21.71 25.54
N CYS A 794 -1.91 -22.92 25.04
CA CYS A 794 -1.21 -23.51 23.91
C CYS A 794 -1.67 -22.82 22.61
N ASN A 795 -0.77 -22.06 21.99
CA ASN A 795 -0.96 -21.39 20.71
C ASN A 795 0.13 -21.80 19.71
N SER A 796 -0.04 -21.47 18.43
CA SER A 796 0.94 -21.80 17.37
C SER A 796 2.31 -21.15 17.59
N GLU A 797 2.36 -19.99 18.26
CA GLU A 797 3.61 -19.32 18.66
C GLU A 797 4.44 -20.17 19.62
N THR A 798 3.80 -20.97 20.49
CA THR A 798 4.48 -21.86 21.44
C THR A 798 5.33 -22.93 20.74
N CYS A 799 5.01 -23.25 19.48
CA CYS A 799 5.76 -24.16 18.61
C CYS A 799 6.51 -23.42 17.50
N ASN A 800 6.93 -22.18 17.76
CA ASN A 800 7.66 -21.31 16.84
C ASN A 800 6.96 -21.08 15.48
N MET A 801 5.63 -21.25 15.39
CA MET A 801 4.85 -21.27 14.14
C MET A 801 5.34 -22.34 13.12
N ARG A 802 6.12 -23.33 13.56
CA ARG A 802 6.77 -24.38 12.72
C ARG A 802 6.23 -25.79 13.04
N GLY A 803 5.11 -25.87 13.77
CA GLY A 803 4.44 -27.09 14.15
C GLY A 803 3.16 -26.82 14.93
N ASP A 804 2.30 -27.83 15.04
CA ASP A 804 1.03 -27.72 15.76
C ASP A 804 1.21 -27.93 17.27
N CYS A 805 0.65 -27.02 18.06
CA CYS A 805 0.68 -27.08 19.52
C CYS A 805 -0.41 -28.02 20.05
N THR A 806 -0.01 -29.00 20.88
CA THR A 806 -0.93 -29.91 21.58
C THR A 806 -0.61 -29.97 23.07
N VAL A 807 -1.59 -30.33 23.90
CA VAL A 807 -1.41 -30.46 25.36
C VAL A 807 -1.74 -31.89 25.80
N GLU A 808 -0.71 -32.67 26.11
CA GLU A 808 -0.85 -34.01 26.68
C GLU A 808 -0.43 -33.99 28.16
N ASN A 809 -1.29 -34.49 29.06
CA ASN A 809 -0.98 -34.69 30.48
C ASN A 809 -0.37 -33.45 31.19
N HIS A 810 -0.93 -32.26 30.95
CA HIS A 810 -0.45 -30.97 31.48
C HIS A 810 1.00 -30.61 31.08
N ARG A 811 1.48 -31.12 29.94
CA ARG A 811 2.67 -30.61 29.25
C ARG A 811 2.31 -30.22 27.83
N ILE A 812 2.97 -29.17 27.34
CA ILE A 812 2.87 -28.74 25.95
C ILE A 812 3.79 -29.63 25.11
N LYS A 813 3.35 -29.99 23.90
CA LYS A 813 4.04 -30.87 22.97
C LYS A 813 3.77 -30.39 21.55
N CYS A 814 4.83 -30.13 20.79
CA CYS A 814 4.76 -29.62 19.43
C CYS A 814 4.93 -30.73 18.39
N ASN A 815 4.04 -30.79 17.41
CA ASN A 815 4.18 -31.67 16.24
C ASN A 815 4.79 -30.87 15.08
N CYS A 816 6.08 -31.09 14.80
CA CYS A 816 6.85 -30.27 13.88
C CYS A 816 6.60 -30.57 12.40
N MET A 817 6.67 -29.53 11.57
CA MET A 817 6.62 -29.65 10.12
C MET A 817 7.92 -30.27 9.56
N LEU A 818 7.84 -30.84 8.36
CA LEU A 818 8.95 -31.52 7.69
C LEU A 818 10.22 -30.64 7.61
N GLY A 819 11.33 -31.17 8.12
CA GLY A 819 12.62 -30.48 8.20
C GLY A 819 12.96 -29.89 9.59
N TYR A 820 11.99 -29.90 10.53
CA TYR A 820 12.17 -29.37 11.88
C TYR A 820 12.00 -30.45 12.96
N SER A 821 12.76 -30.34 14.04
CA SER A 821 12.72 -31.23 15.21
C SER A 821 13.00 -30.48 16.51
N GLY A 822 12.86 -31.16 17.65
CA GLY A 822 12.97 -30.57 18.99
C GLY A 822 11.62 -30.51 19.73
N ASP A 823 11.65 -30.22 21.03
CA ASP A 823 10.45 -30.23 21.89
C ASP A 823 9.46 -29.10 21.52
N TYR A 824 9.97 -28.03 20.90
CA TYR A 824 9.21 -26.86 20.42
C TYR A 824 9.52 -26.52 18.95
N CYS A 825 9.99 -27.49 18.16
CA CYS A 825 10.36 -27.34 16.75
C CYS A 825 11.51 -26.34 16.50
N GLU A 826 12.42 -26.24 17.47
CA GLU A 826 13.50 -25.24 17.52
C GLU A 826 14.78 -25.63 16.77
N LYS A 827 14.84 -26.82 16.15
CA LYS A 827 16.03 -27.32 15.42
C LYS A 827 15.69 -27.62 13.97
N GLU A 828 16.51 -27.14 13.05
CA GLU A 828 16.49 -27.54 11.64
C GLU A 828 17.37 -28.77 11.43
N GLU A 829 16.87 -29.80 10.74
CA GLU A 829 17.68 -31.00 10.46
C GLU A 829 18.71 -30.72 9.35
N PRO A 830 19.99 -31.10 9.53
CA PRO A 830 21.02 -30.87 8.54
C PRO A 830 20.79 -31.75 7.30
N LYS A 831 20.50 -31.11 6.16
CA LYS A 831 20.27 -31.79 4.87
C LYS A 831 21.47 -32.66 4.49
N SER A 832 21.29 -33.98 4.48
CA SER A 832 22.33 -34.94 4.11
C SER A 832 22.80 -34.73 2.66
N THR A 833 24.09 -34.43 2.49
CA THR A 833 24.69 -34.09 1.19
C THR A 833 24.91 -35.28 0.25
N ALA A 834 24.65 -36.50 0.70
CA ALA A 834 24.88 -37.73 -0.08
C ALA A 834 24.05 -37.82 -1.38
N GLY A 835 22.83 -37.27 -1.39
CA GLY A 835 21.96 -37.33 -2.58
C GLY A 835 22.32 -36.32 -3.69
N SER A 836 23.01 -35.23 -3.36
CA SER A 836 23.16 -34.08 -4.26
C SER A 836 24.04 -34.40 -5.47
N ILE A 837 25.11 -35.18 -5.29
CA ILE A 837 26.10 -35.49 -6.34
C ILE A 837 25.46 -36.27 -7.49
N VAL A 838 24.63 -37.27 -7.18
CA VAL A 838 23.93 -38.07 -8.21
C VAL A 838 22.93 -37.21 -8.98
N LEU A 839 22.18 -36.35 -8.28
CA LEU A 839 21.20 -35.47 -8.91
C LEU A 839 21.88 -34.42 -9.82
N SER A 840 23.02 -33.85 -9.39
CA SER A 840 23.81 -32.90 -10.21
C SER A 840 24.36 -33.54 -11.49
N VAL A 841 24.81 -34.79 -11.45
CA VAL A 841 25.27 -35.50 -12.66
C VAL A 841 24.10 -35.75 -13.63
N ILE A 842 22.93 -36.12 -13.11
CA ILE A 842 21.73 -36.33 -13.93
C ILE A 842 21.23 -35.01 -14.55
N THR A 843 21.21 -33.90 -13.80
CA THR A 843 20.79 -32.60 -14.37
C THR A 843 21.77 -32.07 -15.41
N VAL A 844 23.09 -32.25 -15.23
CA VAL A 844 24.09 -31.91 -16.26
C VAL A 844 23.90 -32.74 -17.53
N LEU A 845 23.65 -34.06 -17.41
CA LEU A 845 23.36 -34.91 -18.56
C LEU A 845 22.06 -34.49 -19.29
N LEU A 846 21.00 -34.15 -18.54
CA LEU A 846 19.74 -33.66 -19.11
C LEU A 846 19.90 -32.28 -19.78
N LEU A 847 20.73 -31.39 -19.22
CA LEU A 847 21.05 -30.09 -19.84
C LEU A 847 21.85 -30.25 -21.14
N ILE A 848 22.79 -31.21 -21.20
CA ILE A 848 23.53 -31.53 -22.43
C ILE A 848 22.58 -32.09 -23.51
N MET A 849 21.68 -33.00 -23.13
CA MET A 849 20.66 -33.54 -24.04
C MET A 849 19.68 -32.45 -24.52
N GLY A 850 19.27 -31.55 -23.62
CA GLY A 850 18.43 -30.38 -23.95
C GLY A 850 19.13 -29.43 -24.92
N ALA A 851 20.40 -29.09 -24.67
CA ALA A 851 21.21 -28.26 -25.56
C ALA A 851 21.40 -28.90 -26.95
N ALA A 852 21.60 -30.22 -27.02
CA ALA A 852 21.65 -30.95 -28.30
C ALA A 852 20.29 -30.90 -29.03
N GLY A 853 19.18 -31.08 -28.33
CA GLY A 853 17.82 -30.94 -28.87
C GLY A 853 17.55 -29.54 -29.42
N ILE A 854 17.91 -28.50 -28.66
CA ILE A 854 17.79 -27.07 -29.05
C ILE A 854 18.66 -26.78 -30.28
N PHE A 855 19.89 -27.30 -30.34
CA PHE A 855 20.76 -27.13 -31.50
C PHE A 855 20.19 -27.80 -32.76
N ILE A 856 19.61 -28.99 -32.64
CA ILE A 856 18.92 -29.69 -33.73
C ILE A 856 17.65 -28.92 -34.16
N TYR A 857 16.89 -28.37 -33.22
CA TYR A 857 15.72 -27.53 -33.47
C TYR A 857 16.10 -26.27 -34.27
N PHE A 858 17.07 -25.47 -33.79
CA PHE A 858 17.52 -24.28 -34.50
C PHE A 858 18.15 -24.59 -35.87
N ARG A 859 18.80 -25.75 -36.02
CA ARG A 859 19.31 -26.22 -37.34
C ARG A 859 18.15 -26.52 -38.31
N ARG A 860 17.04 -27.09 -37.84
CA ARG A 860 15.79 -27.26 -38.61
C ARG A 860 15.10 -25.92 -38.90
N GLN A 861 15.07 -25.00 -37.94
CA GLN A 861 14.46 -23.68 -38.11
C GLN A 861 15.22 -22.83 -39.15
N ARG A 862 16.56 -22.82 -39.12
CA ARG A 862 17.39 -22.19 -40.17
C ARG A 862 17.20 -22.79 -41.56
N SER A 863 16.86 -24.08 -41.69
CA SER A 863 16.49 -24.65 -43.00
C SER A 863 15.10 -24.23 -43.49
N ARG A 864 14.17 -23.85 -42.61
CA ARG A 864 12.85 -23.30 -42.98
C ARG A 864 12.91 -21.80 -43.30
N LEU A 865 13.69 -21.03 -42.54
CA LEU A 865 13.85 -19.58 -42.74
C LEU A 865 14.46 -19.18 -44.10
N ARG A 866 15.10 -20.11 -44.82
CA ARG A 866 15.56 -19.90 -46.21
C ARG A 866 14.46 -20.08 -47.27
N ALA A 867 13.22 -20.41 -46.89
CA ALA A 867 12.12 -20.70 -47.80
C ALA A 867 10.92 -19.72 -47.69
N SER A 868 11.00 -18.67 -46.84
CA SER A 868 9.88 -17.74 -46.60
C SER A 868 10.26 -16.25 -46.57
N SER A 869 11.50 -15.88 -46.94
CA SER A 869 12.01 -14.51 -46.80
C SER A 869 11.67 -13.57 -47.96
N THR A 870 10.53 -13.77 -48.63
CA THR A 870 10.07 -12.96 -49.77
C THR A 870 8.55 -12.78 -49.74
N GLY A 871 8.04 -11.88 -48.88
CA GLY A 871 6.59 -11.59 -48.86
C GLY A 871 5.99 -10.99 -47.58
N SER A 872 6.59 -9.96 -46.98
CA SER A 872 5.89 -9.17 -45.94
C SER A 872 6.53 -7.79 -45.76
N ASP A 873 6.23 -6.85 -46.67
CA ASP A 873 6.77 -5.48 -46.61
C ASP A 873 5.88 -4.45 -47.35
N LYS A 874 4.55 -4.65 -47.34
CA LYS A 874 3.60 -3.87 -48.17
C LYS A 874 2.27 -3.43 -47.53
N THR A 875 1.97 -3.81 -46.30
CA THR A 875 0.60 -3.71 -45.75
C THR A 875 0.32 -2.48 -44.87
N LEU A 876 1.27 -1.54 -44.73
CA LEU A 876 1.13 -0.34 -43.88
C LEU A 876 0.98 0.98 -44.68
N ALA A 877 0.66 0.91 -45.98
CA ALA A 877 0.66 2.07 -46.88
C ALA A 877 -0.66 2.28 -47.67
N ILE A 878 -1.74 1.58 -47.31
CA ILE A 878 -2.98 1.52 -48.11
C ILE A 878 -4.12 2.40 -47.53
N TYR A 879 -4.13 2.69 -46.23
CA TYR A 879 -5.25 3.39 -45.57
C TYR A 879 -5.23 4.93 -45.65
N GLN A 880 -4.37 5.55 -46.48
CA GLN A 880 -4.23 7.01 -46.52
C GLN A 880 -4.19 7.63 -47.94
N LYS A 881 -4.69 6.93 -48.97
CA LYS A 881 -4.77 7.52 -50.32
C LYS A 881 -5.88 6.94 -51.20
N ASP A 882 -7.09 7.47 -51.04
CA ASP A 882 -8.11 7.50 -52.09
C ASP A 882 -9.09 8.66 -51.85
N ASN A 883 -8.76 9.85 -52.39
CA ASN A 883 -9.67 11.01 -52.38
C ASN A 883 -9.19 12.16 -53.31
N GLN A 884 -9.17 11.95 -54.62
CA GLN A 884 -9.53 12.94 -55.68
C GLN A 884 -9.42 12.33 -57.09
N PRO A 885 -10.12 12.90 -58.11
CA PRO A 885 -10.49 12.18 -59.33
C PRO A 885 -9.49 12.27 -60.50
N GLU A 886 -9.79 11.47 -61.52
CA GLU A 886 -9.02 11.26 -62.76
C GLU A 886 -8.72 12.53 -63.57
N ARG A 887 -7.50 12.60 -64.14
CA ARG A 887 -7.27 13.19 -65.47
C ARG A 887 -5.97 12.69 -66.13
N ASP A 888 -6.15 12.09 -67.30
CA ASP A 888 -5.29 12.00 -68.50
C ASP A 888 -3.75 12.08 -68.39
N SER A 889 -3.11 10.97 -68.82
CA SER A 889 -1.87 10.84 -69.62
C SER A 889 -0.95 12.07 -69.87
N PHE A 890 0.37 11.86 -69.77
CA PHE A 890 1.21 11.57 -70.97
C PHE A 890 2.62 11.02 -70.63
N VAL A 891 3.28 10.50 -71.67
CA VAL A 891 4.66 9.99 -71.83
C VAL A 891 5.67 11.15 -71.56
N GLU A 892 6.92 11.01 -71.10
CA GLU A 892 8.06 10.23 -71.65
C GLU A 892 9.27 10.14 -70.68
N ASP A 893 10.30 9.35 -71.03
CA ASP A 893 11.63 9.34 -70.40
C ASP A 893 12.49 10.55 -70.86
N GLU A 894 13.36 11.08 -69.98
CA GLU A 894 14.82 10.90 -70.11
C GLU A 894 15.62 11.72 -69.08
N THR A 895 16.79 11.21 -68.71
CA THR A 895 17.81 11.91 -67.91
C THR A 895 18.75 12.73 -68.80
N CYS A 896 19.20 13.94 -68.39
CA CYS A 896 20.64 14.27 -68.34
C CYS A 896 21.06 15.69 -67.86
N ILE A 897 22.21 15.71 -67.16
CA ILE A 897 23.37 16.62 -67.32
C ILE A 897 23.37 18.06 -66.71
N ASN A 898 24.28 18.19 -65.73
CA ASN A 898 25.24 19.28 -65.42
C ASN A 898 24.80 20.74 -65.15
N ALA A 899 24.87 21.07 -63.86
CA ALA A 899 25.86 22.00 -63.27
C ALA A 899 26.21 23.34 -63.95
N ALA A 900 25.89 24.43 -63.24
CA ALA A 900 26.79 25.57 -63.04
C ALA A 900 26.60 26.13 -61.61
N TYR A 901 27.59 26.88 -61.12
CA TYR A 901 27.65 27.46 -59.77
C TYR A 901 27.20 28.94 -59.83
N ASP A 902 26.48 29.42 -58.80
CA ASP A 902 26.58 30.71 -58.06
C ASP A 902 26.98 32.04 -58.83
N PRO A 903 26.56 33.27 -58.40
CA PRO A 903 26.22 33.59 -57.02
C PRO A 903 25.07 34.58 -56.71
N GLY A 904 24.49 34.38 -55.52
CA GLY A 904 24.40 35.44 -54.50
C GLY A 904 23.22 36.43 -54.54
N GLN A 905 22.14 36.09 -53.82
CA GLN A 905 21.53 37.00 -52.83
C GLN A 905 20.85 36.23 -51.70
#